data_AF-A0AAV9J5I1-F1
#
_entry.id   AF-A0AAV9J5I1-F1
#
_cell.length_a   1.000
_cell.length_b   1.000
_cell.length_c   1.000
_cell.angle_alpha   90.00
_cell.angle_beta   90.00
_cell.angle_gamma   90.00
#
_symmetry.space_group_name_H-M   'P 1'
#
loop_
_entity.id
_entity.type
_entity.pdbx_description
1 polymer ?
#
loop_
_entity_poly.entity_id
_entity_poly.type
_entity_poly.pdbx_seq_one_letter_code
_entity_poly.pdbx_strand_id
1 'polypeptide(L)'
;MARYPTFEEYETKGNFNDGVKRCDELLQKSTDDIQLLTTKFRLLSASSEETHADHANAVLEKLTTLSPPLQDPSNVAAIEDAAVAAQKNVYPPVPTAGPLVAKLWDQAIKATGSMSRKLDIISERWERAVYDSRVVDMQQTLIQLKAIQPKNRAVYMAHAALTQMISTSNEDFQARLALGLARKAVTERFDDDKSLDCRVPGQIFALQRSEKDLESIRERSFKESKQVFDALRERSGIDNGGAAEAPIVRGPLDVPSNEWLSAEITSLQAEFSRLIGISASPDLVQAFTQNAIRLFHAASNSLGLGARRSPADACFLAISALVRLHEQTDDTQYLLHAAFLAETLLRHNEHIHEARLILVYLYMRLGLGSLAMRLFDSLSVKEIQFDTLGHVLFTRLSLLHPQATVLKGKETFDPFKRTAHALAFYARCEDKLAETEASVLGHGQTGMIFELQELRDSLRTSLSRRITSLEWRRIARLMKNKCEFNDARNQMGPQVIANWTEVKENRDFDAAFDYGFNVERALHGREGSMPGKAWIVFSLIADTAWSAATGDPPMVLDFDGVWDVVVDKVKSGVDLQASASAQASSLGLTAAEYLAGDLAYRTLRILVSIHNINEENMQELIAATGLAMERLNIDSLIAAIDPLTERLLDHYAYADALRIVIVACTSAMKRTQLSTQLKQLQDRAKRLFLTLQRHATEQQARIKAPKVRQQMARDDGIWQALQAFGGSELDGFCSEVAKSAKEGWEGVARIKLV
;
A
#
# COMPACT_ATOMS: atom_id res chain seq x y z
N MET A 1 14.78 -5.95 -50.12
CA MET A 1 13.58 -5.49 -49.39
C MET A 1 14.02 -4.51 -48.31
N ALA A 2 13.39 -3.34 -48.21
CA ALA A 2 13.67 -2.42 -47.13
C ALA A 2 13.16 -3.01 -45.81
N ARG A 3 13.99 -3.01 -44.76
CA ARG A 3 13.58 -3.47 -43.43
C ARG A 3 12.52 -2.51 -42.88
N TYR A 4 11.39 -3.07 -42.43
CA TYR A 4 10.31 -2.29 -41.79
C TYR A 4 10.79 -1.78 -40.43
N PRO A 5 10.47 -0.52 -40.08
CA PRO A 5 10.72 -0.02 -38.74
C PRO A 5 9.87 -0.80 -37.73
N THR A 6 10.44 -1.10 -36.56
CA THR A 6 9.73 -1.69 -35.42
C THR A 6 9.79 -0.74 -34.24
N PHE A 7 8.74 -0.67 -33.43
CA PHE A 7 8.72 0.25 -32.29
C PHE A 7 9.90 0.04 -31.33
N GLU A 8 10.22 -1.23 -31.05
CA GLU A 8 11.26 -1.67 -30.13
C GLU A 8 12.67 -1.19 -30.56
N GLU A 9 12.90 -1.08 -31.87
CA GLU A 9 14.17 -0.58 -32.42
C GLU A 9 14.43 0.88 -32.05
N TYR A 10 13.36 1.69 -31.99
CA TYR A 10 13.46 3.12 -31.72
C TYR A 10 13.25 3.44 -30.23
N GLU A 11 12.46 2.63 -29.51
CA GLU A 11 12.31 2.72 -28.05
C GLU A 11 13.64 2.51 -27.33
N THR A 12 14.38 1.47 -27.69
CA THR A 12 15.69 1.17 -27.08
C THR A 12 16.72 2.30 -27.22
N LYS A 13 16.58 3.12 -28.27
CA LYS A 13 17.47 4.26 -28.56
C LYS A 13 16.88 5.61 -28.14
N GLY A 14 15.63 5.65 -27.67
CA GLY A 14 14.89 6.88 -27.39
C GLY A 14 14.76 7.82 -28.60
N ASN A 15 14.84 7.30 -29.82
CA ASN A 15 14.91 8.09 -31.05
C ASN A 15 13.63 7.94 -31.88
N PHE A 16 12.49 8.34 -31.29
CA PHE A 16 11.18 8.20 -31.90
C PHE A 16 11.04 9.00 -33.20
N ASN A 17 11.64 10.18 -33.27
CA ASN A 17 11.54 11.08 -34.42
C ASN A 17 12.13 10.47 -35.70
N ASP A 18 13.26 9.76 -35.60
CA ASP A 18 13.83 9.06 -36.76
C ASP A 18 12.98 7.88 -37.19
N GLY A 19 12.33 7.21 -36.25
CA GLY A 19 11.34 6.17 -36.55
C GLY A 19 10.13 6.73 -37.30
N VAL A 20 9.60 7.87 -36.86
CA VAL A 20 8.47 8.56 -37.52
C VAL A 20 8.86 8.95 -38.96
N LYS A 21 10.02 9.58 -39.15
CA LYS A 21 10.54 9.93 -40.49
C LYS A 21 10.65 8.69 -41.38
N ARG A 22 11.15 7.58 -40.83
CA ARG A 22 11.29 6.33 -41.57
C ARG A 22 9.94 5.76 -41.98
N CYS A 23 8.93 5.82 -41.11
CA CYS A 23 7.56 5.47 -41.45
C CYS A 23 7.03 6.36 -42.58
N ASP A 24 7.26 7.67 -42.53
CA ASP A 24 6.82 8.62 -43.57
C ASP A 24 7.41 8.30 -44.95
N GLU A 25 8.72 8.02 -45.03
CA GLU A 25 9.39 7.61 -46.27
C GLU A 25 8.78 6.35 -46.90
N LEU A 26 8.41 5.37 -46.07
CA LEU A 26 7.84 4.11 -46.55
C LEU A 26 6.36 4.25 -46.90
N LEU A 27 5.61 5.04 -46.13
CA LEU A 27 4.20 5.35 -46.38
C LEU A 27 4.00 6.17 -47.66
N GLN A 28 5.02 6.90 -48.15
CA GLN A 28 4.96 7.50 -49.49
C GLN A 28 4.81 6.46 -50.61
N LYS A 29 5.34 5.25 -50.40
CA LYS A 29 5.28 4.14 -51.38
C LYS A 29 4.10 3.21 -51.15
N SER A 30 3.66 3.09 -49.90
CA SER A 30 2.58 2.20 -49.46
C SER A 30 1.70 2.95 -48.46
N THR A 31 0.86 3.85 -48.96
CA THR A 31 0.10 4.82 -48.14
C THR A 31 -0.81 4.16 -47.12
N ASP A 32 -1.31 2.97 -47.41
CA ASP A 32 -2.37 2.30 -46.66
C ASP A 32 -1.83 1.06 -45.92
N ASP A 33 -0.51 0.97 -45.76
CA ASP A 33 0.13 -0.12 -45.02
C ASP A 33 -0.20 -0.01 -43.51
N ILE A 34 -1.02 -0.96 -43.04
CA ILE A 34 -1.54 -1.00 -41.67
C ILE A 34 -0.41 -1.13 -40.65
N GLN A 35 0.62 -1.93 -40.94
CA GLN A 35 1.73 -2.15 -40.03
C GLN A 35 2.53 -0.86 -39.87
N LEU A 36 2.85 -0.17 -40.98
CA LEU A 36 3.55 1.11 -40.95
C LEU A 36 2.75 2.21 -40.26
N LEU A 37 1.43 2.29 -40.51
CA LEU A 37 0.55 3.25 -39.84
C LEU A 37 0.48 2.97 -38.33
N THR A 38 0.37 1.70 -37.92
CA THR A 38 0.33 1.31 -36.50
C THR A 38 1.65 1.59 -35.81
N THR A 39 2.78 1.29 -36.44
CA THR A 39 4.11 1.62 -35.91
C THR A 39 4.30 3.14 -35.82
N LYS A 40 3.90 3.90 -36.84
CA LYS A 40 3.94 5.37 -36.82
C LYS A 40 3.10 5.94 -35.66
N PHE A 41 1.89 5.42 -35.46
CA PHE A 41 1.03 5.81 -34.34
C PHE A 41 1.72 5.55 -32.99
N ARG A 42 2.24 4.34 -32.77
CA ARG A 42 3.00 4.00 -31.54
C ARG A 42 4.16 4.95 -31.28
N LEU A 43 4.95 5.27 -32.32
CA LEU A 43 6.10 6.16 -32.20
C LEU A 43 5.68 7.61 -31.90
N LEU A 44 4.63 8.12 -32.54
CA LEU A 44 4.09 9.45 -32.27
C LEU A 44 3.54 9.54 -30.85
N SER A 45 2.79 8.53 -30.41
CA SER A 45 2.21 8.46 -29.06
C SER A 45 3.23 8.29 -27.94
N ALA A 46 4.40 7.71 -28.22
CA ALA A 46 5.49 7.59 -27.25
C ALA A 46 6.37 8.85 -27.16
N SER A 47 6.26 9.76 -28.12
CA SER A 47 7.01 11.01 -28.10
C SER A 47 6.41 12.01 -27.11
N SER A 48 7.27 12.79 -26.45
CA SER A 48 6.86 13.86 -25.54
C SER A 48 6.56 15.20 -26.25
N GLU A 49 6.64 15.25 -27.58
CA GLU A 49 6.37 16.47 -28.36
C GLU A 49 4.85 16.72 -28.50
N GLU A 50 4.38 17.89 -28.08
CA GLU A 50 2.96 18.26 -28.11
C GLU A 50 2.37 18.22 -29.54
N THR A 51 3.16 18.61 -30.53
CA THR A 51 2.80 18.53 -31.96
C THR A 51 2.55 17.09 -32.41
N HIS A 52 3.14 16.08 -31.76
CA HIS A 52 2.97 14.68 -32.14
C HIS A 52 1.62 14.10 -31.72
N ALA A 53 0.93 14.69 -30.74
CA ALA A 53 -0.42 14.26 -30.35
C ALA A 53 -1.43 14.47 -31.50
N ASP A 54 -1.39 15.63 -32.16
CA ASP A 54 -2.25 15.92 -33.31
C ASP A 54 -1.93 14.99 -34.49
N HIS A 55 -0.64 14.74 -34.75
CA HIS A 55 -0.22 13.80 -35.79
C HIS A 55 -0.63 12.35 -35.47
N ALA A 56 -0.60 11.94 -34.21
CA ALA A 56 -1.05 10.60 -33.78
C ALA A 56 -2.55 10.44 -34.04
N ASN A 57 -3.36 11.45 -33.71
CA ASN A 57 -4.78 11.48 -34.02
C ASN A 57 -5.04 11.43 -35.53
N ALA A 58 -4.29 12.17 -36.34
CA ALA A 58 -4.41 12.12 -37.80
C ALA A 58 -4.10 10.72 -38.37
N VAL A 59 -3.13 10.00 -37.79
CA VAL A 59 -2.84 8.60 -38.18
C VAL A 59 -4.00 7.68 -37.82
N LEU A 60 -4.60 7.83 -36.63
CA LEU A 60 -5.80 7.08 -36.24
C LEU A 60 -6.98 7.39 -37.16
N GLU A 61 -7.23 8.65 -37.49
CA GLU A 61 -8.29 9.03 -38.43
C GLU A 61 -8.10 8.34 -39.78
N LYS A 62 -6.87 8.36 -40.31
CA LYS A 62 -6.51 7.67 -41.55
C LYS A 62 -6.82 6.17 -41.47
N LEU A 63 -6.44 5.50 -40.39
CA LEU A 63 -6.77 4.09 -40.15
C LEU A 63 -8.28 3.81 -40.21
N THR A 64 -9.14 4.73 -39.74
CA THR A 64 -10.60 4.58 -39.82
C THR A 64 -11.20 4.82 -41.22
N THR A 65 -10.40 5.28 -42.18
CA THR A 65 -10.84 5.62 -43.55
C THR A 65 -10.32 4.64 -44.61
N LEU A 66 -9.58 3.61 -44.21
CA LEU A 66 -9.03 2.60 -45.12
C LEU A 66 -10.13 1.86 -45.90
N SER A 67 -9.83 1.54 -47.15
CA SER A 67 -10.70 0.77 -48.05
C SER A 67 -9.90 -0.39 -48.66
N PRO A 68 -10.23 -1.66 -48.34
CA PRO A 68 -11.31 -2.11 -47.47
C PRO A 68 -11.05 -1.77 -45.98
N PRO A 69 -12.11 -1.67 -45.14
CA PRO A 69 -11.97 -1.48 -43.70
C PRO A 69 -11.19 -2.61 -43.03
N LEU A 70 -10.60 -2.35 -41.86
CA LEU A 70 -9.95 -3.38 -41.05
C LEU A 70 -10.95 -4.47 -40.65
N GLN A 71 -10.71 -5.71 -41.08
CA GLN A 71 -11.57 -6.88 -40.79
C GLN A 71 -10.94 -7.89 -39.83
N ASP A 72 -9.63 -7.82 -39.64
CA ASP A 72 -8.88 -8.69 -38.75
C ASP A 72 -8.84 -8.07 -37.35
N PRO A 73 -9.43 -8.73 -36.33
CA PRO A 73 -9.45 -8.24 -34.95
C PRO A 73 -8.04 -7.96 -34.43
N SER A 74 -7.06 -8.78 -34.82
CA SER A 74 -5.68 -8.67 -34.37
C SER A 74 -5.06 -7.31 -34.73
N ASN A 75 -5.41 -6.76 -35.89
CA ASN A 75 -4.94 -5.43 -36.31
C ASN A 75 -5.60 -4.31 -35.50
N VAL A 76 -6.90 -4.45 -35.20
CA VAL A 76 -7.62 -3.48 -34.36
C VAL A 76 -7.10 -3.52 -32.92
N ALA A 77 -6.89 -4.72 -32.37
CA ALA A 77 -6.28 -4.93 -31.06
C ALA A 77 -4.89 -4.29 -30.97
N ALA A 78 -4.03 -4.46 -31.98
CA ALA A 78 -2.69 -3.85 -31.99
C ALA A 78 -2.70 -2.31 -32.00
N ILE A 79 -3.72 -1.70 -32.62
CA ILE A 79 -3.96 -0.25 -32.62
C ILE A 79 -4.52 0.21 -31.26
N GLU A 80 -5.45 -0.56 -30.71
CA GLU A 80 -6.02 -0.32 -29.38
C GLU A 80 -4.95 -0.39 -28.29
N ASP A 81 -4.08 -1.41 -28.29
CA ASP A 81 -2.96 -1.55 -27.36
C ASP A 81 -2.07 -0.29 -27.38
N ALA A 82 -1.83 0.24 -28.58
CA ALA A 82 -1.06 1.47 -28.76
C ALA A 82 -1.78 2.70 -28.19
N ALA A 83 -3.10 2.80 -28.37
CA ALA A 83 -3.91 3.90 -27.87
C ALA A 83 -4.02 3.88 -26.33
N VAL A 84 -4.21 2.70 -25.74
CA VAL A 84 -4.20 2.51 -24.28
C VAL A 84 -2.81 2.81 -23.71
N ALA A 85 -1.75 2.33 -24.36
CA ALA A 85 -0.37 2.62 -23.94
C ALA A 85 -0.03 4.13 -24.00
N ALA A 86 -0.59 4.88 -24.96
CA ALA A 86 -0.43 6.33 -25.05
C ALA A 86 -1.03 7.06 -23.84
N GLN A 87 -2.06 6.49 -23.22
CA GLN A 87 -2.78 7.06 -22.09
C GLN A 87 -2.32 6.48 -20.74
N LYS A 88 -1.29 5.63 -20.71
CA LYS A 88 -0.86 4.88 -19.51
C LYS A 88 -0.52 5.75 -18.30
N ASN A 89 -0.15 7.01 -18.52
CA ASN A 89 0.22 7.97 -17.47
C ASN A 89 -0.85 9.06 -17.23
N VAL A 90 -2.02 8.97 -17.88
CA VAL A 90 -3.15 9.87 -17.64
C VAL A 90 -3.83 9.47 -16.33
N TYR A 91 -4.14 10.46 -15.49
CA TYR A 91 -4.83 10.25 -14.22
C TYR A 91 -6.01 11.23 -14.07
N PRO A 92 -7.19 10.76 -13.61
CA PRO A 92 -7.55 9.35 -13.36
C PRO A 92 -7.48 8.51 -14.66
N PRO A 93 -7.34 7.17 -14.56
CA PRO A 93 -7.29 6.31 -15.73
C PRO A 93 -8.49 6.54 -16.66
N VAL A 94 -8.23 6.62 -17.96
CA VAL A 94 -9.27 6.91 -18.95
C VAL A 94 -10.17 5.67 -19.13
N PRO A 95 -11.51 5.79 -19.04
CA PRO A 95 -12.41 4.64 -19.07
C PRO A 95 -12.68 4.10 -20.48
N THR A 96 -11.90 4.51 -21.49
CA THR A 96 -12.07 4.16 -22.91
C THR A 96 -10.74 4.25 -23.67
N ALA A 97 -10.56 3.46 -24.73
CA ALA A 97 -9.46 3.61 -25.70
C ALA A 97 -9.69 4.74 -26.71
N GLY A 98 -10.86 5.39 -26.66
CA GLY A 98 -11.20 6.57 -27.46
C GLY A 98 -12.12 6.27 -28.65
N PRO A 99 -12.79 7.32 -29.16
CA PRO A 99 -13.87 7.17 -30.15
C PRO A 99 -13.40 6.65 -31.51
N LEU A 100 -12.16 6.95 -31.94
CA LEU A 100 -11.61 6.44 -33.19
C LEU A 100 -11.34 4.93 -33.12
N VAL A 101 -10.83 4.44 -31.99
CA VAL A 101 -10.63 2.99 -31.76
C VAL A 101 -11.97 2.27 -31.70
N ALA A 102 -12.97 2.82 -31.00
CA ALA A 102 -14.33 2.29 -31.00
C ALA A 102 -14.91 2.19 -32.42
N LYS A 103 -14.67 3.19 -33.27
CA LYS A 103 -15.09 3.18 -34.68
C LYS A 103 -14.41 2.07 -35.49
N LEU A 104 -13.14 1.75 -35.24
CA LEU A 104 -12.44 0.64 -35.91
C LEU A 104 -13.09 -0.71 -35.58
N TRP A 105 -13.38 -0.95 -34.30
CA TRP A 105 -14.12 -2.14 -33.88
C TRP A 105 -15.51 -2.22 -34.54
N ASP A 106 -16.24 -1.11 -34.55
CA ASP A 106 -17.56 -1.04 -35.18
C ASP A 106 -17.51 -1.34 -36.69
N GLN A 107 -16.47 -0.86 -37.38
CA GLN A 107 -16.23 -1.16 -38.79
C GLN A 107 -15.92 -2.64 -39.01
N ALA A 108 -15.08 -3.25 -38.17
CA ALA A 108 -14.77 -4.68 -38.24
C ALA A 108 -16.04 -5.55 -38.05
N ILE A 109 -16.89 -5.21 -37.07
CA ILE A 109 -18.17 -5.89 -36.83
C ILE A 109 -19.12 -5.74 -38.02
N LYS A 110 -19.20 -4.55 -38.62
CA LYS A 110 -20.07 -4.27 -39.78
C LYS A 110 -19.58 -4.93 -41.06
N ALA A 111 -18.27 -5.09 -41.23
CA ALA A 111 -17.67 -5.67 -42.43
C ALA A 111 -17.90 -7.18 -42.55
N THR A 112 -18.15 -7.89 -41.43
CA THR A 112 -18.49 -9.31 -41.46
C THR A 112 -20.00 -9.55 -41.64
N GLY A 113 -20.36 -10.44 -42.55
CA GLY A 113 -21.74 -10.93 -42.71
C GLY A 113 -22.10 -12.07 -41.73
N SER A 114 -21.11 -12.73 -41.13
CA SER A 114 -21.34 -13.90 -40.26
C SER A 114 -21.68 -13.49 -38.84
N MET A 115 -22.78 -14.03 -38.32
CA MET A 115 -23.21 -13.81 -36.93
C MET A 115 -22.20 -14.34 -35.91
N SER A 116 -21.62 -15.51 -36.16
CA SER A 116 -20.62 -16.08 -35.24
C SER A 116 -19.40 -15.17 -35.14
N ARG A 117 -18.88 -14.73 -36.29
CA ARG A 117 -17.74 -13.83 -36.35
C ARG A 117 -18.03 -12.46 -35.71
N LYS A 118 -19.28 -11.96 -35.80
CA LYS A 118 -19.68 -10.74 -35.06
C LYS A 118 -19.59 -10.94 -33.55
N LEU A 119 -20.07 -12.07 -33.06
CA LEU A 119 -19.99 -12.40 -31.63
C LEU A 119 -18.53 -12.55 -31.20
N ASP A 120 -17.70 -13.24 -31.98
CA ASP A 120 -16.28 -13.41 -31.68
C ASP A 120 -15.56 -12.05 -31.54
N ILE A 121 -15.79 -11.13 -32.49
CA ILE A 121 -15.21 -9.77 -32.45
C ILE A 121 -15.69 -8.98 -31.23
N ILE A 122 -16.98 -9.06 -30.89
CA ILE A 122 -17.53 -8.32 -29.75
C ILE A 122 -17.06 -8.93 -28.43
N SER A 123 -16.94 -10.25 -28.34
CA SER A 123 -16.40 -10.95 -27.18
C SER A 123 -14.93 -10.57 -26.95
N GLU A 124 -14.09 -10.56 -27.99
CA GLU A 124 -12.71 -10.11 -27.89
C GLU A 124 -12.61 -8.66 -27.39
N ARG A 125 -13.42 -7.76 -27.96
CA ARG A 125 -13.50 -6.36 -27.51
C ARG A 125 -13.97 -6.24 -26.05
N TRP A 126 -14.95 -7.03 -25.64
CA TRP A 126 -15.47 -7.08 -24.26
C TRP A 126 -14.38 -7.50 -23.30
N GLU A 127 -13.71 -8.63 -23.56
CA GLU A 127 -12.64 -9.15 -22.71
C GLU A 127 -11.53 -8.11 -22.55
N ARG A 128 -11.05 -7.53 -23.65
CA ARG A 128 -10.00 -6.50 -23.63
C ARG A 128 -10.41 -5.26 -22.82
N ALA A 129 -11.65 -4.79 -22.98
CA ALA A 129 -12.17 -3.68 -22.19
C ALA A 129 -12.27 -4.02 -20.69
N VAL A 130 -12.63 -5.25 -20.34
CA VAL A 130 -12.69 -5.72 -18.94
C VAL A 130 -11.29 -5.77 -18.33
N TYR A 131 -10.30 -6.35 -19.01
CA TYR A 131 -8.92 -6.44 -18.50
C TYR A 131 -8.34 -5.05 -18.21
N ASP A 132 -8.59 -4.08 -19.08
CA ASP A 132 -8.15 -2.70 -18.91
C ASP A 132 -9.06 -1.85 -17.98
N SER A 133 -10.17 -2.42 -17.46
CA SER A 133 -11.24 -1.68 -16.76
C SER A 133 -11.76 -0.44 -17.48
N ARG A 134 -11.90 -0.54 -18.81
CA ARG A 134 -12.49 0.51 -19.63
C ARG A 134 -14.02 0.42 -19.61
N VAL A 135 -14.61 0.88 -18.51
CA VAL A 135 -16.06 0.74 -18.24
C VAL A 135 -16.95 1.33 -19.35
N VAL A 136 -16.51 2.39 -20.03
CA VAL A 136 -17.26 2.98 -21.15
C VAL A 136 -17.22 2.05 -22.38
N ASP A 137 -16.08 1.44 -22.68
CA ASP A 137 -15.96 0.48 -23.78
C ASP A 137 -16.71 -0.82 -23.47
N MET A 138 -16.68 -1.26 -22.20
CA MET A 138 -17.50 -2.37 -21.71
C MET A 138 -19.00 -2.08 -21.91
N GLN A 139 -19.50 -0.87 -21.57
CA GLN A 139 -20.91 -0.52 -21.82
C GLN A 139 -21.24 -0.54 -23.33
N GLN A 140 -20.35 -0.01 -24.19
CA GLN A 140 -20.55 -0.01 -25.64
C GLN A 140 -20.67 -1.42 -26.22
N THR A 141 -19.81 -2.35 -25.81
CA THR A 141 -19.89 -3.75 -26.25
C THR A 141 -21.19 -4.42 -25.81
N LEU A 142 -21.69 -4.13 -24.60
CA LEU A 142 -22.99 -4.65 -24.14
C LEU A 142 -24.18 -4.08 -24.93
N ILE A 143 -24.12 -2.81 -25.34
CA ILE A 143 -25.13 -2.23 -26.25
C ILE A 143 -25.13 -2.97 -27.59
N GLN A 144 -23.95 -3.30 -28.11
CA GLN A 144 -23.80 -4.08 -29.35
C GLN A 144 -24.32 -5.51 -29.21
N LEU A 145 -23.93 -6.22 -28.14
CA LEU A 145 -24.43 -7.55 -27.83
C LEU A 145 -25.95 -7.54 -27.67
N LYS A 146 -26.52 -6.55 -26.98
CA LYS A 146 -27.97 -6.44 -26.79
C LYS A 146 -28.73 -6.22 -28.09
N ALA A 147 -28.15 -5.49 -29.05
CA ALA A 147 -28.76 -5.33 -30.38
C ALA A 147 -28.83 -6.65 -31.16
N ILE A 148 -27.84 -7.52 -30.97
CA ILE A 148 -27.71 -8.82 -31.66
C ILE A 148 -28.45 -9.94 -30.91
N GLN A 149 -28.49 -9.86 -29.57
CA GLN A 149 -29.08 -10.84 -28.66
C GLN A 149 -30.07 -10.17 -27.68
N PRO A 150 -31.17 -9.56 -28.16
CA PRO A 150 -32.06 -8.74 -27.33
C PRO A 150 -32.79 -9.50 -26.22
N LYS A 151 -32.84 -10.84 -26.29
CA LYS A 151 -33.46 -11.70 -25.27
C LYS A 151 -32.48 -12.18 -24.20
N ASN A 152 -31.18 -11.89 -24.34
CA ASN A 152 -30.17 -12.30 -23.36
C ASN A 152 -30.28 -11.42 -22.10
N ARG A 153 -30.86 -11.99 -21.05
CA ARG A 153 -31.09 -11.28 -19.77
C ARG A 153 -29.79 -10.94 -19.05
N ALA A 154 -28.75 -11.76 -19.16
CA ALA A 154 -27.44 -11.48 -18.58
C ALA A 154 -26.79 -10.24 -19.23
N VAL A 155 -26.78 -10.17 -20.57
CA VAL A 155 -26.30 -8.97 -21.29
C VAL A 155 -27.09 -7.72 -20.87
N TYR A 156 -28.40 -7.86 -20.68
CA TYR A 156 -29.24 -6.75 -20.19
C TYR A 156 -28.85 -6.32 -18.76
N MET A 157 -28.71 -7.26 -17.82
CA MET A 157 -28.33 -6.96 -16.43
C MET A 157 -26.95 -6.32 -16.36
N ALA A 158 -25.96 -6.87 -17.06
CA ALA A 158 -24.62 -6.31 -17.13
C ALA A 158 -24.65 -4.88 -17.70
N HIS A 159 -25.47 -4.62 -18.73
CA HIS A 159 -25.62 -3.28 -19.29
C HIS A 159 -26.20 -2.30 -18.26
N ALA A 160 -27.20 -2.73 -17.49
CA ALA A 160 -27.76 -1.90 -16.43
C ALA A 160 -26.72 -1.60 -15.33
N ALA A 161 -25.92 -2.59 -14.93
CA ALA A 161 -24.86 -2.42 -13.94
C ALA A 161 -23.79 -1.41 -14.41
N LEU A 162 -23.24 -1.56 -15.61
CA LEU A 162 -22.22 -0.64 -16.13
C LEU A 162 -22.78 0.77 -16.39
N THR A 163 -24.04 0.87 -16.80
CA THR A 163 -24.73 2.17 -16.92
C THR A 163 -24.76 2.87 -15.56
N GLN A 164 -25.06 2.14 -14.49
CA GLN A 164 -25.01 2.70 -13.14
C GLN A 164 -23.58 3.08 -12.72
N MET A 165 -22.57 2.28 -13.06
CA MET A 165 -21.18 2.58 -12.70
C MET A 165 -20.58 3.80 -13.40
N ILE A 166 -21.01 4.09 -14.64
CA ILE A 166 -20.56 5.28 -15.38
C ILE A 166 -21.19 6.57 -14.82
N SER A 167 -22.29 6.44 -14.07
CA SER A 167 -22.94 7.58 -13.45
C SER A 167 -22.00 8.27 -12.45
N THR A 168 -21.89 9.58 -12.58
CA THR A 168 -21.11 10.48 -11.71
C THR A 168 -21.99 11.16 -10.66
N SER A 169 -23.31 11.15 -10.85
CA SER A 169 -24.28 11.67 -9.88
C SER A 169 -25.65 11.01 -10.03
N ASN A 170 -26.42 10.98 -8.93
CA ASN A 170 -27.76 10.39 -8.92
C ASN A 170 -28.77 11.08 -9.85
N GLU A 171 -28.42 12.25 -10.41
CA GLU A 171 -29.30 13.04 -11.27
C GLU A 171 -28.92 13.00 -12.74
N ASP A 172 -27.77 12.40 -13.09
CA ASP A 172 -27.30 12.39 -14.47
C ASP A 172 -28.11 11.44 -15.37
N PHE A 173 -27.86 11.52 -16.68
CA PHE A 173 -28.56 10.71 -17.66
C PHE A 173 -28.34 9.20 -17.43
N GLN A 174 -27.13 8.80 -17.02
CA GLN A 174 -26.77 7.40 -16.81
C GLN A 174 -27.52 6.82 -15.60
N ALA A 175 -27.62 7.56 -14.49
CA ALA A 175 -28.44 7.21 -13.32
C ALA A 175 -29.91 6.99 -13.71
N ARG A 176 -30.50 7.93 -14.46
CA ARG A 176 -31.91 7.83 -14.90
C ARG A 176 -32.11 6.64 -15.83
N LEU A 177 -31.17 6.38 -16.73
CA LEU A 177 -31.21 5.24 -17.63
C LEU A 177 -31.07 3.92 -16.86
N ALA A 178 -30.13 3.82 -15.91
CA ALA A 178 -29.93 2.65 -15.07
C ALA A 178 -31.18 2.32 -14.24
N LEU A 179 -31.81 3.34 -13.62
CA LEU A 179 -33.09 3.19 -12.93
C LEU A 179 -34.20 2.69 -13.85
N GLY A 180 -34.30 3.24 -15.07
CA GLY A 180 -35.26 2.78 -16.07
C GLY A 180 -35.04 1.32 -16.46
N LEU A 181 -33.78 0.91 -16.66
CA LEU A 181 -33.42 -0.47 -16.98
C LEU A 181 -33.75 -1.41 -15.81
N ALA A 182 -33.46 -1.01 -14.57
CA ALA A 182 -33.75 -1.77 -13.35
C ALA A 182 -35.26 -1.97 -13.15
N ARG A 183 -36.07 -0.91 -13.24
CA ARG A 183 -37.54 -1.00 -13.15
C ARG A 183 -38.12 -1.92 -14.21
N LYS A 184 -37.60 -1.85 -15.43
CA LYS A 184 -38.03 -2.73 -16.52
C LYS A 184 -37.70 -4.19 -16.22
N ALA A 185 -36.51 -4.51 -15.70
CA ALA A 185 -36.14 -5.87 -15.31
C ALA A 185 -37.06 -6.45 -14.22
N VAL A 186 -37.42 -5.63 -13.23
CA VAL A 186 -38.37 -5.98 -12.16
C VAL A 186 -39.77 -6.23 -12.72
N THR A 187 -40.21 -5.39 -13.67
CA THR A 187 -41.51 -5.50 -14.34
C THR A 187 -41.60 -6.75 -15.23
N GLU A 188 -40.53 -7.07 -15.96
CA GLU A 188 -40.42 -8.23 -16.84
C GLU A 188 -40.05 -9.54 -16.10
N ARG A 189 -40.01 -9.51 -14.76
CA ARG A 189 -39.77 -10.67 -13.89
C ARG A 189 -38.50 -11.45 -14.23
N PHE A 190 -37.37 -10.73 -14.24
CA PHE A 190 -36.07 -11.35 -14.48
C PHE A 190 -35.66 -12.34 -13.38
N ASP A 191 -36.19 -12.18 -12.17
CA ASP A 191 -36.08 -13.08 -11.02
C ASP A 191 -36.77 -14.44 -11.22
N ASP A 192 -37.64 -14.61 -12.22
CA ASP A 192 -38.19 -15.93 -12.57
C ASP A 192 -37.12 -16.84 -13.24
N ASP A 193 -36.01 -16.28 -13.71
CA ASP A 193 -34.90 -17.02 -14.33
C ASP A 193 -33.87 -17.45 -13.28
N LYS A 194 -33.93 -18.72 -12.88
CA LYS A 194 -33.03 -19.30 -11.87
C LYS A 194 -31.56 -19.39 -12.32
N SER A 195 -31.28 -19.22 -13.60
CA SER A 195 -29.90 -19.21 -14.13
C SER A 195 -29.25 -17.82 -14.11
N LEU A 196 -30.02 -16.79 -13.77
CA LEU A 196 -29.58 -15.40 -13.76
C LEU A 196 -29.39 -14.89 -12.32
N ASP A 197 -28.23 -14.32 -12.04
CA ASP A 197 -28.06 -13.48 -10.87
C ASP A 197 -28.77 -12.14 -11.07
N CYS A 198 -29.96 -12.04 -10.50
CA CYS A 198 -30.83 -10.90 -10.64
C CYS A 198 -30.60 -9.80 -9.59
N ARG A 199 -29.47 -9.76 -8.85
CA ARG A 199 -29.25 -8.74 -7.81
C ARG A 199 -29.13 -7.29 -8.33
N VAL A 200 -28.78 -7.11 -9.61
CA VAL A 200 -28.45 -5.80 -10.21
C VAL A 200 -29.52 -4.73 -9.98
N PRO A 201 -30.83 -4.94 -10.25
CA PRO A 201 -31.85 -3.93 -9.97
C PRO A 201 -31.91 -3.47 -8.52
N GLY A 202 -31.76 -4.39 -7.55
CA GLY A 202 -31.75 -4.02 -6.13
C GLY A 202 -30.53 -3.19 -5.76
N GLN A 203 -29.35 -3.57 -6.28
CA GLN A 203 -28.12 -2.79 -6.11
C GLN A 203 -28.26 -1.37 -6.68
N ILE A 204 -28.84 -1.22 -7.87
CA ILE A 204 -29.11 0.09 -8.48
C ILE A 204 -30.07 0.91 -7.62
N PHE A 205 -31.17 0.34 -7.14
CA PHE A 205 -32.11 1.07 -6.28
C PHE A 205 -31.48 1.51 -4.96
N ALA A 206 -30.62 0.69 -4.36
CA ALA A 206 -29.88 1.02 -3.15
C ALA A 206 -28.90 2.17 -3.38
N LEU A 207 -28.06 2.07 -4.42
CA LEU A 207 -27.08 3.11 -4.77
C LEU A 207 -27.76 4.46 -5.10
N GLN A 208 -28.90 4.40 -5.78
CA GLN A 208 -29.69 5.58 -6.13
C GLN A 208 -30.61 6.06 -5.01
N ARG A 209 -30.61 5.40 -3.85
CA ARG A 209 -31.47 5.72 -2.69
C ARG A 209 -32.96 5.78 -3.06
N SER A 210 -33.40 4.91 -3.97
CA SER A 210 -34.78 4.89 -4.46
C SER A 210 -35.71 4.06 -3.56
N GLU A 211 -36.22 4.68 -2.50
CA GLU A 211 -36.99 4.00 -1.45
C GLU A 211 -38.23 3.26 -1.97
N LYS A 212 -39.00 3.89 -2.86
CA LYS A 212 -40.22 3.29 -3.43
C LYS A 212 -39.90 2.02 -4.22
N ASP A 213 -38.82 2.06 -4.98
CA ASP A 213 -38.38 0.92 -5.79
C ASP A 213 -37.82 -0.19 -4.88
N LEU A 214 -37.08 0.14 -3.81
CA LEU A 214 -36.61 -0.83 -2.81
C LEU A 214 -37.76 -1.55 -2.09
N GLU A 215 -38.80 -0.82 -1.67
CA GLU A 215 -39.97 -1.44 -1.05
C GLU A 215 -40.70 -2.38 -2.02
N SER A 216 -40.73 -2.03 -3.32
CA SER A 216 -41.38 -2.86 -4.35
C SER A 216 -40.73 -4.23 -4.56
N ILE A 217 -39.46 -4.39 -4.16
CA ILE A 217 -38.69 -5.64 -4.29
C ILE A 217 -38.45 -6.36 -2.96
N ARG A 218 -39.06 -5.90 -1.87
CA ARG A 218 -38.82 -6.39 -0.50
C ARG A 218 -38.99 -7.90 -0.32
N GLU A 219 -39.93 -8.50 -1.05
CA GLU A 219 -40.20 -9.96 -1.01
C GLU A 219 -39.70 -10.69 -2.26
N ARG A 220 -38.76 -10.08 -3.01
CA ARG A 220 -38.22 -10.62 -4.26
C ARG A 220 -36.71 -10.85 -4.15
N SER A 221 -36.17 -11.70 -5.03
CA SER A 221 -34.76 -12.09 -5.03
C SER A 221 -33.78 -10.95 -5.36
N PHE A 222 -34.26 -9.82 -5.89
CA PHE A 222 -33.45 -8.62 -6.15
C PHE A 222 -32.76 -8.05 -4.89
N LYS A 223 -33.22 -8.38 -3.68
CA LYS A 223 -32.74 -7.79 -2.42
C LYS A 223 -31.44 -8.39 -1.88
N GLU A 224 -30.96 -9.49 -2.45
CA GLU A 224 -29.89 -10.33 -1.87
C GLU A 224 -28.49 -9.74 -2.08
N SER A 225 -28.28 -8.47 -1.74
CA SER A 225 -26.99 -7.79 -1.87
C SER A 225 -26.65 -6.96 -0.62
N LYS A 226 -25.34 -6.77 -0.39
CA LYS A 226 -24.85 -5.94 0.71
C LYS A 226 -25.39 -4.51 0.62
N GLN A 227 -25.41 -3.93 -0.59
CA GLN A 227 -25.88 -2.57 -0.83
C GLN A 227 -27.33 -2.38 -0.36
N VAL A 228 -28.20 -3.36 -0.64
CA VAL A 228 -29.60 -3.33 -0.20
C VAL A 228 -29.69 -3.51 1.31
N PHE A 229 -28.93 -4.44 1.90
CA PHE A 229 -28.92 -4.66 3.34
C PHE A 229 -28.46 -3.40 4.10
N ASP A 230 -27.37 -2.77 3.67
CA ASP A 230 -26.83 -1.55 4.28
C ASP A 230 -27.84 -0.40 4.19
N ALA A 231 -28.45 -0.18 3.02
CA ALA A 231 -29.49 0.84 2.84
C ALA A 231 -30.72 0.62 3.74
N LEU A 232 -31.09 -0.64 4.02
CA LEU A 232 -32.17 -0.97 4.95
C LEU A 232 -31.75 -0.84 6.42
N ARG A 233 -30.47 -1.06 6.74
CA ARG A 233 -29.93 -0.94 8.10
C ARG A 233 -29.77 0.51 8.53
N GLU A 234 -29.31 1.39 7.65
CA GLU A 234 -29.26 2.85 7.89
C GLU A 234 -30.65 3.41 8.27
N ARG A 235 -31.72 2.79 7.77
CA ARG A 235 -33.12 3.12 8.11
C ARG A 235 -33.55 2.65 9.51
N SER A 236 -32.91 1.61 10.05
CA SER A 236 -33.37 0.90 11.25
C SER A 236 -32.78 1.41 12.56
N GLY A 237 -31.64 2.13 12.54
CA GLY A 237 -31.06 2.77 13.72
C GLY A 237 -30.75 1.84 14.91
N ILE A 238 -30.58 0.53 14.67
CA ILE A 238 -30.36 -0.45 15.75
C ILE A 238 -28.87 -0.52 16.08
N ASP A 239 -28.47 0.20 17.13
CA ASP A 239 -27.23 -0.05 17.87
C ASP A 239 -27.44 -1.27 18.79
N ASN A 240 -26.74 -2.37 18.51
CA ASN A 240 -26.64 -3.49 19.44
C ASN A 240 -25.50 -3.21 20.44
N GLY A 241 -25.81 -2.46 21.49
CA GLY A 241 -24.93 -2.20 22.63
C GLY A 241 -25.57 -2.64 23.95
N GLY A 242 -25.88 -3.92 24.09
CA GLY A 242 -26.36 -4.48 25.37
C GLY A 242 -25.20 -4.66 26.35
N ALA A 243 -24.96 -3.69 27.22
CA ALA A 243 -24.06 -3.83 28.35
C ALA A 243 -24.69 -4.77 29.40
N ALA A 244 -24.10 -5.95 29.61
CA ALA A 244 -24.46 -6.83 30.72
C ALA A 244 -23.83 -6.30 32.03
N GLU A 245 -24.61 -6.26 33.11
CA GLU A 245 -24.12 -5.92 34.45
C GLU A 245 -23.11 -6.96 34.95
N ALA A 246 -22.02 -6.48 35.58
CA ALA A 246 -20.93 -7.31 36.06
C ALA A 246 -21.36 -8.22 37.24
N PRO A 247 -21.00 -9.52 37.23
CA PRO A 247 -21.29 -10.42 38.34
C PRO A 247 -20.36 -10.18 39.54
N ILE A 248 -20.87 -10.44 40.75
CA ILE A 248 -20.13 -10.37 42.01
C ILE A 248 -19.13 -11.52 42.07
N VAL A 249 -17.84 -11.19 42.17
CA VAL A 249 -16.72 -12.15 42.26
C VAL A 249 -16.79 -12.93 43.59
N ARG A 250 -16.90 -14.27 43.51
CA ARG A 250 -16.72 -15.22 44.64
C ARG A 250 -15.38 -15.93 44.49
N GLY A 251 -14.81 -16.43 45.59
CA GLY A 251 -13.44 -16.98 45.59
C GLY A 251 -13.29 -18.25 44.74
N PRO A 252 -12.05 -18.61 44.34
CA PRO A 252 -11.76 -19.78 43.49
C PRO A 252 -12.11 -21.15 44.12
N LEU A 253 -12.56 -21.17 45.38
CA LEU A 253 -13.02 -22.36 46.10
C LEU A 253 -14.55 -22.54 46.04
N ASP A 254 -15.29 -21.53 45.58
CA ASP A 254 -16.77 -21.50 45.63
C ASP A 254 -17.42 -21.78 44.25
N VAL A 255 -16.64 -21.76 43.16
CA VAL A 255 -17.12 -21.83 41.76
C VAL A 255 -16.05 -22.53 40.89
N PRO A 256 -16.42 -23.28 39.81
CA PRO A 256 -15.44 -23.86 38.88
C PRO A 256 -14.41 -22.86 38.35
N SER A 257 -13.14 -23.27 38.24
CA SER A 257 -12.02 -22.36 37.91
C SER A 257 -12.18 -21.58 36.60
N ASN A 258 -12.91 -22.12 35.61
CA ASN A 258 -13.20 -21.41 34.36
C ASN A 258 -14.22 -20.29 34.55
N GLU A 259 -15.25 -20.51 35.37
CA GLU A 259 -16.30 -19.53 35.66
C GLU A 259 -15.72 -18.40 36.51
N TRP A 260 -14.87 -18.73 37.49
CA TRP A 260 -14.11 -17.74 38.25
C TRP A 260 -13.22 -16.88 37.34
N LEU A 261 -12.41 -17.51 36.49
CA LEU A 261 -11.52 -16.80 35.57
C LEU A 261 -12.30 -15.89 34.62
N SER A 262 -13.43 -16.36 34.09
CA SER A 262 -14.29 -15.55 33.22
C SER A 262 -14.81 -14.29 33.93
N ALA A 263 -15.27 -14.43 35.18
CA ALA A 263 -15.75 -13.29 35.96
C ALA A 263 -14.65 -12.27 36.26
N GLU A 264 -13.44 -12.73 36.60
CA GLU A 264 -12.27 -11.87 36.82
C GLU A 264 -11.86 -11.13 35.55
N ILE A 265 -11.85 -11.81 34.39
CA ILE A 265 -11.54 -11.18 33.09
C ILE A 265 -12.57 -10.09 32.78
N THR A 266 -13.86 -10.36 32.96
CA THR A 266 -14.92 -9.35 32.73
C THR A 266 -14.74 -8.14 33.65
N SER A 267 -14.37 -8.37 34.92
CA SER A 267 -14.06 -7.30 35.87
C SER A 267 -12.87 -6.45 35.41
N LEU A 268 -11.76 -7.09 34.99
CA LEU A 268 -10.59 -6.39 34.48
C LEU A 268 -10.87 -5.63 33.16
N GLN A 269 -11.70 -6.16 32.28
CA GLN A 269 -12.10 -5.46 31.04
C GLN A 269 -12.86 -4.17 31.36
N ALA A 270 -13.80 -4.23 32.30
CA ALA A 270 -14.56 -3.06 32.75
C ALA A 270 -13.64 -2.03 33.44
N GLU A 271 -12.74 -2.50 34.29
CA GLU A 271 -11.76 -1.64 34.97
C GLU A 271 -10.82 -0.96 33.97
N PHE A 272 -10.25 -1.71 33.03
CA PHE A 272 -9.36 -1.16 31.99
C PHE A 272 -10.07 -0.12 31.13
N SER A 273 -11.27 -0.45 30.64
CA SER A 273 -12.10 0.48 29.86
C SER A 273 -12.34 1.78 30.61
N ARG A 274 -12.63 1.70 31.92
CA ARG A 274 -12.79 2.87 32.79
C ARG A 274 -11.49 3.67 32.91
N LEU A 275 -10.35 3.02 33.12
CA LEU A 275 -9.04 3.67 33.24
C LEU A 275 -8.66 4.44 31.96
N ILE A 276 -8.92 3.84 30.79
CA ILE A 276 -8.74 4.50 29.50
C ILE A 276 -9.69 5.68 29.35
N GLY A 277 -10.98 5.50 29.67
CA GLY A 277 -12.00 6.55 29.58
C GLY A 277 -11.70 7.78 30.43
N ILE A 278 -11.06 7.63 31.59
CA ILE A 278 -10.66 8.75 32.46
C ILE A 278 -9.24 9.26 32.19
N SER A 279 -8.52 8.69 31.23
CA SER A 279 -7.08 8.98 31.02
C SER A 279 -6.26 8.88 32.30
N ALA A 280 -6.38 7.75 32.99
CA ALA A 280 -5.76 7.52 34.30
C ALA A 280 -4.24 7.77 34.30
N SER A 281 -3.70 8.13 35.47
CA SER A 281 -2.26 8.33 35.67
C SER A 281 -1.47 7.02 35.47
N PRO A 282 -0.17 7.11 35.10
CA PRO A 282 0.69 5.94 34.93
C PRO A 282 0.67 5.00 36.14
N ASP A 283 0.69 5.53 37.36
CA ASP A 283 0.67 4.72 38.59
C ASP A 283 -0.56 3.81 38.70
N LEU A 284 -1.75 4.31 38.32
CA LEU A 284 -2.99 3.54 38.34
C LEU A 284 -2.98 2.44 37.27
N VAL A 285 -2.47 2.76 36.08
CA VAL A 285 -2.31 1.79 34.99
C VAL A 285 -1.27 0.72 35.36
N GLN A 286 -0.20 1.09 36.05
CA GLN A 286 0.81 0.16 36.55
C GLN A 286 0.24 -0.80 37.60
N ALA A 287 -0.57 -0.31 38.54
CA ALA A 287 -1.25 -1.16 39.52
C ALA A 287 -2.20 -2.16 38.86
N PHE A 288 -3.00 -1.70 37.88
CA PHE A 288 -3.84 -2.56 37.06
C PHE A 288 -3.02 -3.62 36.31
N THR A 289 -1.91 -3.21 35.69
CA THR A 289 -1.02 -4.11 34.94
C THR A 289 -0.48 -5.24 35.81
N GLN A 290 -0.03 -4.94 37.04
CA GLN A 290 0.44 -5.96 37.97
C GLN A 290 -0.67 -6.96 38.32
N ASN A 291 -1.92 -6.50 38.49
CA ASN A 291 -3.05 -7.37 38.75
C ASN A 291 -3.33 -8.31 37.56
N ALA A 292 -3.38 -7.77 36.34
CA ALA A 292 -3.59 -8.55 35.12
C ALA A 292 -2.48 -9.61 34.90
N ILE A 293 -1.20 -9.27 35.15
CA ILE A 293 -0.07 -10.21 35.08
C ILE A 293 -0.23 -11.34 36.10
N ARG A 294 -0.61 -11.02 37.35
CA ARG A 294 -0.83 -12.04 38.40
C ARG A 294 -1.98 -12.97 38.04
N LEU A 295 -3.07 -12.45 37.48
CA LEU A 295 -4.19 -13.26 37.02
C LEU A 295 -3.77 -14.20 35.88
N PHE A 296 -3.04 -13.69 34.88
CA PHE A 296 -2.50 -14.50 33.79
C PHE A 296 -1.58 -15.62 34.30
N HIS A 297 -0.68 -15.29 35.23
CA HIS A 297 0.20 -16.27 35.87
C HIS A 297 -0.60 -17.36 36.60
N ALA A 298 -1.56 -16.97 37.44
CA ALA A 298 -2.39 -17.89 38.20
C ALA A 298 -3.22 -18.81 37.29
N ALA A 299 -3.82 -18.25 36.24
CA ALA A 299 -4.60 -19.02 35.26
C ALA A 299 -3.74 -20.05 34.51
N SER A 300 -2.53 -19.64 34.10
CA SER A 300 -1.68 -20.47 33.23
C SER A 300 -0.93 -21.55 34.01
N ASN A 301 -0.36 -21.21 35.17
CA ASN A 301 0.53 -22.09 35.94
C ASN A 301 -0.15 -22.74 37.15
N SER A 302 -0.97 -22.00 37.89
CA SER A 302 -1.58 -22.50 39.13
C SER A 302 -2.86 -23.30 38.90
N LEU A 303 -3.67 -22.89 37.92
CA LEU A 303 -4.96 -23.52 37.59
C LEU A 303 -4.86 -24.54 36.45
N GLY A 304 -3.69 -24.68 35.82
CA GLY A 304 -3.46 -25.62 34.71
C GLY A 304 -4.27 -25.32 33.44
N LEU A 305 -4.72 -24.07 33.26
CA LEU A 305 -5.53 -23.66 32.11
C LEU A 305 -4.69 -23.13 30.94
N GLY A 306 -3.36 -23.15 31.03
CA GLY A 306 -2.44 -22.55 30.05
C GLY A 306 -2.62 -23.04 28.61
N ALA A 307 -2.99 -24.30 28.40
CA ALA A 307 -3.25 -24.85 27.06
C ALA A 307 -4.58 -24.38 26.44
N ARG A 308 -5.44 -23.71 27.21
CA ARG A 308 -6.73 -23.17 26.76
C ARG A 308 -6.56 -21.75 26.24
N ARG A 309 -7.57 -21.24 25.54
CA ARG A 309 -7.63 -19.83 25.14
C ARG A 309 -7.99 -18.90 26.31
N SER A 310 -8.68 -19.41 27.34
CA SER A 310 -9.24 -18.56 28.42
C SER A 310 -8.22 -17.68 29.18
N PRO A 311 -6.95 -18.07 29.41
CA PRO A 311 -5.98 -17.18 30.03
C PRO A 311 -5.49 -16.03 29.13
N ALA A 312 -5.75 -16.10 27.81
CA ALA A 312 -5.21 -15.17 26.84
C ALA A 312 -5.71 -13.73 27.08
N ASP A 313 -6.98 -13.54 27.41
CA ASP A 313 -7.55 -12.21 27.64
C ASP A 313 -6.90 -11.49 28.82
N ALA A 314 -6.54 -12.21 29.89
CA ALA A 314 -5.78 -11.63 31.00
C ALA A 314 -4.38 -11.16 30.57
N CYS A 315 -3.71 -11.95 29.71
CA CYS A 315 -2.43 -11.55 29.12
C CYS A 315 -2.59 -10.35 28.17
N PHE A 316 -3.65 -10.32 27.36
CA PHE A 316 -3.91 -9.24 26.41
C PHE A 316 -4.24 -7.93 27.13
N LEU A 317 -5.02 -7.96 28.21
CA LEU A 317 -5.26 -6.79 29.06
C LEU A 317 -3.96 -6.26 29.69
N ALA A 318 -3.07 -7.15 30.14
CA ALA A 318 -1.74 -6.75 30.63
C ALA A 318 -0.90 -6.08 29.52
N ILE A 319 -0.92 -6.65 28.30
CA ILE A 319 -0.24 -6.07 27.13
C ILE A 319 -0.83 -4.70 26.77
N SER A 320 -2.16 -4.56 26.72
CA SER A 320 -2.83 -3.28 26.45
C SER A 320 -2.39 -2.20 27.46
N ALA A 321 -2.34 -2.55 28.75
CA ALA A 321 -1.93 -1.63 29.80
C ALA A 321 -0.44 -1.25 29.71
N LEU A 322 0.44 -2.20 29.38
CA LEU A 322 1.87 -1.94 29.15
C LEU A 322 2.11 -1.03 27.94
N VAL A 323 1.38 -1.24 26.84
CA VAL A 323 1.47 -0.36 25.67
C VAL A 323 0.95 1.03 26.02
N ARG A 324 -0.12 1.13 26.82
CA ARG A 324 -0.61 2.41 27.31
C ARG A 324 0.41 3.14 28.19
N LEU A 325 1.10 2.43 29.08
CA LEU A 325 2.19 3.00 29.89
C LEU A 325 3.32 3.52 29.01
N HIS A 326 3.68 2.79 27.96
CA HIS A 326 4.66 3.26 26.98
C HIS A 326 4.21 4.56 26.30
N GLU A 327 2.95 4.68 25.84
CA GLU A 327 2.47 5.94 25.25
C GLU A 327 2.54 7.12 26.22
N GLN A 328 2.30 6.89 27.52
CA GLN A 328 2.31 7.95 28.53
C GLN A 328 3.71 8.37 28.98
N THR A 329 4.70 7.48 28.88
CA THR A 329 6.04 7.67 29.46
C THR A 329 7.17 7.68 28.44
N ASP A 330 6.91 7.21 27.22
CA ASP A 330 7.88 6.88 26.17
C ASP A 330 8.96 5.87 26.61
N ASP A 331 8.73 5.10 27.70
CA ASP A 331 9.70 4.12 28.17
C ASP A 331 9.53 2.77 27.46
N THR A 332 10.59 2.34 26.78
CA THR A 332 10.63 1.08 26.02
C THR A 332 10.62 -0.16 26.90
N GLN A 333 10.86 -0.05 28.22
CA GLN A 333 10.80 -1.20 29.13
C GLN A 333 9.42 -1.88 29.12
N TYR A 334 8.35 -1.10 29.03
CA TYR A 334 6.99 -1.63 29.05
C TYR A 334 6.68 -2.46 27.79
N LEU A 335 7.26 -2.08 26.65
CA LEU A 335 7.15 -2.88 25.42
C LEU A 335 7.93 -4.19 25.50
N LEU A 336 9.09 -4.19 26.18
CA LEU A 336 9.84 -5.44 26.45
C LEU A 336 9.07 -6.37 27.38
N HIS A 337 8.41 -5.82 28.41
CA HIS A 337 7.52 -6.59 29.29
C HIS A 337 6.35 -7.18 28.50
N ALA A 338 5.71 -6.40 27.62
CA ALA A 338 4.60 -6.85 26.79
C ALA A 338 5.03 -7.97 25.83
N ALA A 339 6.20 -7.83 25.21
CA ALA A 339 6.76 -8.87 24.33
C ALA A 339 7.06 -10.15 25.10
N PHE A 340 7.65 -10.06 26.30
CA PHE A 340 7.89 -11.23 27.13
C PHE A 340 6.59 -11.96 27.51
N LEU A 341 5.53 -11.23 27.87
CA LEU A 341 4.22 -11.82 28.18
C LEU A 341 3.61 -12.52 26.97
N ALA A 342 3.64 -11.89 25.79
CA ALA A 342 3.10 -12.49 24.58
C ALA A 342 3.89 -13.75 24.14
N GLU A 343 5.22 -13.76 24.29
CA GLU A 343 6.01 -14.99 24.07
C GLU A 343 5.68 -16.07 25.11
N THR A 344 5.45 -15.68 26.36
CA THR A 344 5.03 -16.59 27.42
C THR A 344 3.68 -17.22 27.10
N LEU A 345 2.73 -16.44 26.61
CA LEU A 345 1.44 -16.94 26.16
C LEU A 345 1.59 -17.97 25.03
N LEU A 346 2.43 -17.69 24.03
CA LEU A 346 2.68 -18.63 22.94
C LEU A 346 3.41 -19.91 23.37
N ARG A 347 4.19 -19.88 24.45
CA ARG A 347 4.78 -21.09 25.05
C ARG A 347 3.74 -21.98 25.72
N HIS A 348 2.70 -21.39 26.30
CA HIS A 348 1.59 -22.16 26.89
C HIS A 348 0.61 -22.66 25.82
N ASN A 349 0.32 -21.82 24.82
CA ASN A 349 -0.58 -22.14 23.72
C ASN A 349 -0.10 -21.51 22.42
N GLU A 350 0.53 -22.32 21.57
CA GLU A 350 1.05 -21.85 20.30
C GLU A 350 -0.07 -21.49 19.31
N HIS A 351 -1.34 -21.84 19.49
CA HIS A 351 -2.37 -21.57 18.49
C HIS A 351 -3.01 -20.18 18.58
N ILE A 352 -2.53 -19.31 19.47
CA ILE A 352 -3.06 -17.96 19.66
C ILE A 352 -2.46 -17.01 18.62
N HIS A 353 -3.18 -16.77 17.53
CA HIS A 353 -2.71 -15.95 16.40
C HIS A 353 -2.55 -14.48 16.75
N GLU A 354 -3.43 -13.94 17.61
CA GLU A 354 -3.42 -12.56 18.08
C GLU A 354 -2.12 -12.25 18.85
N ALA A 355 -1.63 -13.22 19.63
CA ALA A 355 -0.36 -13.11 20.35
C ALA A 355 0.84 -13.08 19.39
N ARG A 356 0.82 -13.85 18.30
CA ARG A 356 1.84 -13.74 17.25
C ARG A 356 1.79 -12.39 16.56
N LEU A 357 0.59 -11.94 16.18
CA LEU A 357 0.39 -10.68 15.47
C LEU A 357 0.90 -9.50 16.30
N ILE A 358 0.52 -9.43 17.58
CA ILE A 358 0.95 -8.36 18.48
C ILE A 358 2.47 -8.39 18.74
N LEU A 359 3.09 -9.57 18.77
CA LEU A 359 4.55 -9.66 18.84
C LEU A 359 5.25 -9.07 17.63
N VAL A 360 4.70 -9.22 16.41
CA VAL A 360 5.27 -8.57 15.22
C VAL A 360 5.22 -7.05 15.41
N TYR A 361 4.09 -6.49 15.85
CA TYR A 361 3.98 -5.06 16.15
C TYR A 361 4.97 -4.60 17.24
N LEU A 362 5.03 -5.31 18.37
CA LEU A 362 5.93 -5.00 19.49
C LEU A 362 7.40 -5.01 19.03
N TYR A 363 7.80 -6.03 18.29
CA TYR A 363 9.16 -6.13 17.79
C TYR A 363 9.48 -5.11 16.69
N MET A 364 8.53 -4.78 15.81
CA MET A 364 8.70 -3.68 14.86
C MET A 364 8.79 -2.32 15.56
N ARG A 365 7.99 -2.09 16.61
CA ARG A 365 8.06 -0.87 17.45
C ARG A 365 9.39 -0.76 18.18
N LEU A 366 9.88 -1.87 18.75
CA LEU A 366 11.19 -1.98 19.39
C LEU A 366 12.36 -2.00 18.38
N GLY A 367 12.15 -2.04 17.06
CA GLY A 367 13.24 -2.12 16.09
C GLY A 367 13.98 -3.47 16.05
N LEU A 368 13.33 -4.54 16.51
CA LEU A 368 13.83 -5.91 16.59
C LEU A 368 13.42 -6.72 15.34
N GLY A 369 13.84 -6.26 14.17
CA GLY A 369 13.35 -6.74 12.87
C GLY A 369 13.49 -8.24 12.63
N SER A 370 14.58 -8.90 13.05
CA SER A 370 14.71 -10.35 12.81
C SER A 370 13.81 -11.22 13.67
N LEU A 371 13.39 -10.74 14.85
CA LEU A 371 12.34 -11.39 15.63
C LEU A 371 10.97 -11.19 14.96
N ALA A 372 10.66 -9.97 14.52
CA ALA A 372 9.42 -9.66 13.80
C ALA A 372 9.27 -10.50 12.52
N MET A 373 10.33 -10.62 11.71
CA MET A 373 10.31 -11.42 10.47
C MET A 373 10.06 -12.90 10.73
N ARG A 374 10.67 -13.48 11.78
CA ARG A 374 10.43 -14.89 12.17
C ARG A 374 8.97 -15.15 12.51
N LEU A 375 8.35 -14.23 13.24
CA LEU A 375 6.95 -14.35 13.64
C LEU A 375 5.99 -14.09 12.48
N PHE A 376 6.27 -13.08 11.66
CA PHE A 376 5.46 -12.78 10.48
C PHE A 376 5.46 -13.94 9.48
N ASP A 377 6.61 -14.59 9.26
CA ASP A 377 6.69 -15.78 8.42
C ASP A 377 5.81 -16.93 8.98
N SER A 378 5.79 -17.10 10.30
CA SER A 378 4.95 -18.11 10.96
C SER A 378 3.44 -17.84 10.87
N LEU A 379 3.03 -16.58 10.66
CA LEU A 379 1.62 -16.24 10.41
C LEU A 379 1.11 -16.77 9.06
N SER A 380 2.01 -17.16 8.15
CA SER A 380 1.66 -17.71 6.84
C SER A 380 0.72 -16.80 6.03
N VAL A 381 0.95 -15.48 6.08
CA VAL A 381 0.18 -14.45 5.36
C VAL A 381 0.19 -14.73 3.87
N LYS A 382 -0.99 -14.78 3.24
CA LYS A 382 -1.18 -15.11 1.82
C LYS A 382 -2.20 -14.21 1.12
N GLU A 383 -1.97 -14.02 -0.18
CA GLU A 383 -2.91 -13.34 -1.10
C GLU A 383 -3.41 -12.00 -0.51
N ILE A 384 -4.73 -11.80 -0.43
CA ILE A 384 -5.38 -10.58 0.04
C ILE A 384 -4.93 -10.13 1.45
N GLN A 385 -4.43 -11.06 2.28
CA GLN A 385 -3.92 -10.72 3.60
C GLN A 385 -2.65 -9.86 3.54
N PHE A 386 -1.91 -9.86 2.43
CA PHE A 386 -0.81 -8.90 2.27
C PHE A 386 -1.33 -7.45 2.16
N ASP A 387 -2.54 -7.24 1.66
CA ASP A 387 -3.15 -5.92 1.59
C ASP A 387 -3.61 -5.42 2.96
N THR A 388 -4.23 -6.33 3.74
CA THR A 388 -4.84 -5.99 5.02
C THR A 388 -3.86 -6.07 6.19
N LEU A 389 -2.97 -7.08 6.22
CA LEU A 389 -2.04 -7.36 7.32
C LEU A 389 -0.56 -7.18 6.95
N GLY A 390 -0.21 -7.01 5.67
CA GLY A 390 1.20 -6.86 5.27
C GLY A 390 1.88 -5.64 5.90
N HIS A 391 1.09 -4.60 6.22
CA HIS A 391 1.57 -3.37 6.84
C HIS A 391 2.24 -3.59 8.21
N VAL A 392 1.90 -4.67 8.92
CA VAL A 392 2.45 -4.99 10.24
C VAL A 392 3.96 -5.20 10.18
N LEU A 393 4.48 -5.78 9.10
CA LEU A 393 5.92 -5.97 8.89
C LEU A 393 6.49 -5.02 7.85
N PHE A 394 5.83 -4.79 6.72
CA PHE A 394 6.47 -4.14 5.58
C PHE A 394 6.62 -2.63 5.73
N THR A 395 5.84 -1.98 6.58
CA THR A 395 5.97 -0.55 6.85
C THR A 395 7.25 -0.26 7.65
N ARG A 396 8.11 0.63 7.15
CA ARG A 396 9.42 1.00 7.74
C ARG A 396 10.43 -0.15 7.86
N LEU A 397 10.20 -1.30 7.20
CA LEU A 397 11.13 -2.43 7.23
C LEU A 397 12.52 -2.04 6.72
N SER A 398 12.58 -1.22 5.68
CA SER A 398 13.82 -0.65 5.12
C SER A 398 14.62 0.21 6.11
N LEU A 399 13.96 0.76 7.13
CA LEU A 399 14.57 1.60 8.15
C LEU A 399 14.87 0.85 9.45
N LEU A 400 14.55 -0.44 9.54
CA LEU A 400 14.81 -1.23 10.74
C LEU A 400 15.72 -2.42 10.44
N HIS A 401 15.46 -3.13 9.35
CA HIS A 401 16.16 -4.38 9.02
C HIS A 401 16.04 -4.72 7.53
N PRO A 402 16.66 -3.94 6.62
CA PRO A 402 16.62 -4.19 5.17
C PRO A 402 17.39 -5.44 4.70
N GLN A 403 18.26 -5.99 5.54
CA GLN A 403 19.12 -7.15 5.27
C GLN A 403 18.42 -8.49 5.52
N ALA A 404 18.89 -9.56 4.87
CA ALA A 404 18.37 -10.89 5.11
C ALA A 404 18.71 -11.41 6.52
N THR A 405 17.77 -12.12 7.13
CA THR A 405 17.93 -12.79 8.44
C THR A 405 17.74 -14.30 8.31
N VAL A 406 18.36 -15.06 9.20
CA VAL A 406 18.24 -16.52 9.26
C VAL A 406 17.02 -16.88 10.11
N LEU A 407 16.10 -17.64 9.53
CA LEU A 407 14.94 -18.20 10.22
C LEU A 407 15.35 -19.40 11.07
N LYS A 408 14.41 -20.05 11.77
CA LYS A 408 14.71 -21.32 12.45
C LYS A 408 15.17 -22.35 11.40
N GLY A 409 16.41 -22.83 11.51
CA GLY A 409 17.01 -23.79 10.55
C GLY A 409 17.99 -23.12 9.57
N LYS A 410 17.92 -23.48 8.28
CA LYS A 410 18.78 -22.95 7.20
C LYS A 410 18.06 -21.99 6.24
N GLU A 411 16.76 -21.76 6.46
CA GLU A 411 15.99 -20.85 5.62
C GLU A 411 16.29 -19.39 5.97
N THR A 412 16.20 -18.51 4.98
CA THR A 412 16.48 -17.09 5.14
C THR A 412 15.25 -16.27 4.77
N PHE A 413 14.89 -15.31 5.62
CA PHE A 413 13.94 -14.27 5.27
C PHE A 413 14.72 -13.10 4.64
N ASP A 414 14.49 -12.87 3.36
CA ASP A 414 15.10 -11.77 2.60
C ASP A 414 14.03 -10.68 2.38
N PRO A 415 14.10 -9.52 3.08
CA PRO A 415 13.16 -8.42 2.94
C PRO A 415 12.91 -8.00 1.50
N PHE A 416 13.95 -7.98 0.65
CA PHE A 416 13.82 -7.60 -0.75
C PHE A 416 12.95 -8.61 -1.53
N LYS A 417 13.19 -9.91 -1.34
CA LYS A 417 12.40 -10.96 -2.01
C LYS A 417 10.99 -11.05 -1.45
N ARG A 418 10.82 -10.87 -0.14
CA ARG A 418 9.53 -11.00 0.54
C ARG A 418 8.58 -9.85 0.21
N THR A 419 9.07 -8.63 0.14
CA THR A 419 8.28 -7.48 -0.34
C THR A 419 7.92 -7.64 -1.82
N ALA A 420 8.85 -8.10 -2.68
CA ALA A 420 8.54 -8.40 -4.08
C ALA A 420 7.46 -9.50 -4.23
N HIS A 421 7.54 -10.56 -3.43
CA HIS A 421 6.54 -11.63 -3.40
C HIS A 421 5.14 -11.12 -3.00
N ALA A 422 5.08 -10.26 -1.97
CA ALA A 422 3.84 -9.60 -1.58
C ALA A 422 3.30 -8.73 -2.72
N LEU A 423 4.14 -7.91 -3.36
CA LEU A 423 3.70 -7.06 -4.47
C LEU A 423 3.18 -7.86 -5.68
N ALA A 424 3.71 -9.05 -5.94
CA ALA A 424 3.29 -9.89 -7.05
C ALA A 424 1.87 -10.43 -6.91
N PHE A 425 1.28 -10.47 -5.71
CA PHE A 425 -0.11 -10.96 -5.56
C PHE A 425 -1.10 -9.99 -6.22
N TYR A 426 -0.86 -8.67 -6.15
CA TYR A 426 -1.80 -7.67 -6.69
C TYR A 426 -2.05 -7.91 -8.19
N ALA A 427 -0.99 -8.19 -8.94
CA ALA A 427 -1.07 -8.54 -10.36
C ALA A 427 -1.92 -9.78 -10.61
N ARG A 428 -1.57 -10.88 -9.93
CA ARG A 428 -2.27 -12.17 -10.08
C ARG A 428 -3.73 -12.07 -9.67
N CYS A 429 -4.02 -11.31 -8.62
CA CYS A 429 -5.38 -11.10 -8.14
C CYS A 429 -6.17 -10.26 -9.14
N GLU A 430 -5.58 -9.18 -9.64
CA GLU A 430 -6.18 -8.34 -10.68
C GLU A 430 -6.52 -9.13 -11.95
N ASP A 431 -5.59 -9.93 -12.46
CA ASP A 431 -5.80 -10.77 -13.64
C ASP A 431 -6.95 -11.76 -13.42
N LYS A 432 -7.00 -12.39 -12.25
CA LYS A 432 -8.03 -13.38 -11.90
C LYS A 432 -9.41 -12.75 -11.71
N LEU A 433 -9.46 -11.54 -11.15
CA LEU A 433 -10.70 -10.76 -11.03
C LEU A 433 -11.18 -10.31 -12.41
N ALA A 434 -10.28 -9.84 -13.28
CA ALA A 434 -10.59 -9.49 -14.66
C ALA A 434 -11.10 -10.69 -15.47
N GLU A 435 -10.48 -11.86 -15.35
CA GLU A 435 -10.92 -13.12 -15.98
C GLU A 435 -12.34 -13.52 -15.52
N THR A 436 -12.58 -13.43 -14.20
CA THR A 436 -13.88 -13.72 -13.61
C THR A 436 -14.96 -12.77 -14.13
N GLU A 437 -14.65 -11.48 -14.21
CA GLU A 437 -15.55 -10.46 -14.74
C GLU A 437 -15.80 -10.62 -16.24
N ALA A 438 -14.76 -10.92 -17.02
CA ALA A 438 -14.88 -11.12 -18.45
C ALA A 438 -15.83 -12.29 -18.77
N SER A 439 -15.83 -13.30 -17.89
CA SER A 439 -16.69 -14.48 -18.01
C SER A 439 -18.10 -14.30 -17.43
N VAL A 440 -18.46 -13.13 -16.88
CA VAL A 440 -19.73 -12.92 -16.16
C VAL A 440 -20.95 -13.17 -17.04
N LEU A 441 -20.85 -12.85 -18.33
CA LEU A 441 -21.93 -13.05 -19.31
C LEU A 441 -22.21 -14.52 -19.59
N GLY A 442 -21.17 -15.37 -19.54
CA GLY A 442 -21.28 -16.81 -19.79
C GLY A 442 -21.93 -17.56 -18.62
N HIS A 443 -21.66 -17.12 -17.39
CA HIS A 443 -22.17 -17.77 -16.18
C HIS A 443 -23.44 -17.12 -15.61
N GLY A 444 -23.88 -15.98 -16.16
CA GLY A 444 -25.09 -15.27 -15.72
C GLY A 444 -24.98 -14.57 -14.36
N GLN A 445 -23.79 -14.48 -13.77
CA GLN A 445 -23.55 -13.96 -12.41
C GLN A 445 -23.40 -12.42 -12.35
N THR A 446 -24.31 -11.70 -13.02
CA THR A 446 -24.19 -10.25 -13.25
C THR A 446 -24.26 -9.38 -12.01
N GLY A 447 -24.79 -9.89 -10.88
CA GLY A 447 -24.79 -9.16 -9.61
C GLY A 447 -23.40 -8.99 -8.99
N MET A 448 -22.39 -9.75 -9.45
CA MET A 448 -21.00 -9.61 -8.99
C MET A 448 -20.26 -8.43 -9.61
N ILE A 449 -20.76 -7.82 -10.70
CA ILE A 449 -20.03 -6.76 -11.44
C ILE A 449 -19.62 -5.61 -10.52
N PHE A 450 -20.52 -5.13 -9.66
CA PHE A 450 -20.21 -4.07 -8.70
C PHE A 450 -19.12 -4.49 -7.70
N GLU A 451 -19.24 -5.69 -7.13
CA GLU A 451 -18.30 -6.22 -6.12
C GLU A 451 -16.90 -6.45 -6.72
N LEU A 452 -16.83 -7.01 -7.94
CA LEU A 452 -15.59 -7.24 -8.66
C LEU A 452 -14.88 -5.92 -8.96
N GLN A 453 -15.60 -4.94 -9.51
CA GLN A 453 -15.00 -3.65 -9.85
C GLN A 453 -14.60 -2.85 -8.60
N GLU A 454 -15.43 -2.85 -7.55
CA GLU A 454 -15.07 -2.23 -6.27
C GLU A 454 -13.78 -2.84 -5.70
N LEU A 455 -13.64 -4.17 -5.74
CA LEU A 455 -12.44 -4.86 -5.27
C LEU A 455 -11.22 -4.55 -6.13
N ARG A 456 -11.34 -4.56 -7.47
CA ARG A 456 -10.26 -4.20 -8.40
C ARG A 456 -9.79 -2.77 -8.14
N ASP A 457 -10.70 -1.81 -8.05
CA ASP A 457 -10.37 -0.42 -7.76
C ASP A 457 -9.73 -0.24 -6.37
N SER A 458 -10.23 -0.97 -5.38
CA SER A 458 -9.70 -1.00 -4.02
C SER A 458 -8.24 -1.47 -3.98
N LEU A 459 -7.90 -2.52 -4.74
CA LEU A 459 -6.55 -3.08 -4.81
C LEU A 459 -5.61 -2.21 -5.66
N ARG A 460 -6.10 -1.65 -6.76
CA ARG A 460 -5.36 -0.72 -7.61
C ARG A 460 -5.00 0.56 -6.90
N THR A 461 -5.84 1.04 -6.00
CA THR A 461 -5.63 2.28 -5.21
C THR A 461 -5.15 2.02 -3.78
N SER A 462 -4.86 0.77 -3.40
CA SER A 462 -4.45 0.40 -2.04
C SER A 462 -3.22 1.17 -1.54
N LEU A 463 -3.32 1.74 -0.34
CA LEU A 463 -2.21 2.36 0.40
C LEU A 463 -1.11 1.35 0.75
N SER A 464 -1.49 0.15 1.23
CA SER A 464 -0.53 -0.92 1.58
C SER A 464 0.36 -1.28 0.39
N ARG A 465 -0.20 -1.29 -0.82
CA ARG A 465 0.54 -1.51 -2.07
C ARG A 465 1.60 -0.42 -2.31
N ARG A 466 1.26 0.86 -2.12
CA ARG A 466 2.20 1.99 -2.30
C ARG A 466 3.32 1.90 -1.28
N ILE A 467 2.99 1.69 0.00
CA ILE A 467 3.98 1.60 1.08
C ILE A 467 4.94 0.45 0.79
N THR A 468 4.43 -0.76 0.52
CA THR A 468 5.26 -1.94 0.24
C THR A 468 6.16 -1.73 -0.98
N SER A 469 5.67 -1.04 -2.02
CA SER A 469 6.45 -0.71 -3.22
C SER A 469 7.62 0.23 -2.93
N LEU A 470 7.39 1.25 -2.11
CA LEU A 470 8.43 2.22 -1.73
C LEU A 470 9.44 1.63 -0.75
N GLU A 471 9.00 0.75 0.13
CA GLU A 471 9.85 -0.05 1.01
C GLU A 471 10.76 -0.98 0.21
N TRP A 472 10.19 -1.72 -0.75
CA TRP A 472 10.96 -2.55 -1.68
C TRP A 472 12.03 -1.74 -2.43
N ARG A 473 11.68 -0.55 -2.94
CA ARG A 473 12.62 0.37 -3.61
C ARG A 473 13.73 0.85 -2.67
N ARG A 474 13.40 1.25 -1.43
CA ARG A 474 14.40 1.70 -0.45
C ARG A 474 15.33 0.55 -0.06
N ILE A 475 14.83 -0.67 0.16
CA ILE A 475 15.66 -1.86 0.42
C ILE A 475 16.62 -2.12 -0.74
N ALA A 476 16.13 -2.08 -1.98
CA ALA A 476 16.95 -2.26 -3.18
C ALA A 476 18.11 -1.23 -3.23
N ARG A 477 17.77 0.04 -2.99
CA ARG A 477 18.75 1.13 -2.95
C ARG A 477 19.77 0.95 -1.82
N LEU A 478 19.33 0.58 -0.61
CA LEU A 478 20.21 0.40 0.56
C LEU A 478 21.15 -0.81 0.41
N MET A 479 20.64 -1.95 -0.06
CA MET A 479 21.35 -3.23 -0.02
C MET A 479 22.00 -3.63 -1.33
N LYS A 480 21.48 -3.16 -2.47
CA LYS A 480 21.95 -3.55 -3.81
C LYS A 480 22.56 -2.41 -4.62
N ASN A 481 22.48 -1.16 -4.15
CA ASN A 481 22.90 0.04 -4.89
C ASN A 481 22.19 0.21 -6.25
N LYS A 482 21.02 -0.40 -6.42
CA LYS A 482 20.26 -0.36 -7.67
C LYS A 482 18.79 -0.60 -7.37
N CYS A 483 17.93 0.13 -8.07
CA CYS A 483 16.52 -0.20 -8.09
C CYS A 483 16.24 -1.08 -9.32
N GLU A 484 16.05 -2.38 -9.07
CA GLU A 484 15.77 -3.36 -10.13
C GLU A 484 14.45 -3.07 -10.84
N PHE A 485 14.31 -3.57 -12.06
CA PHE A 485 13.03 -3.64 -12.73
C PHE A 485 12.16 -4.70 -12.04
N ASN A 486 10.87 -4.40 -11.84
CA ASN A 486 9.90 -5.33 -11.30
C ASN A 486 8.56 -5.07 -11.99
N ASP A 487 7.92 -6.12 -12.49
CA ASP A 487 6.62 -6.06 -13.15
C ASP A 487 5.57 -5.36 -12.29
N ALA A 488 5.66 -5.52 -10.97
CA ALA A 488 4.77 -4.87 -10.01
C ALA A 488 4.83 -3.33 -10.08
N ARG A 489 5.98 -2.73 -10.47
CA ARG A 489 6.08 -1.27 -10.72
C ARG A 489 5.23 -0.87 -11.91
N ASN A 490 5.32 -1.59 -13.03
CA ASN A 490 4.59 -1.22 -14.24
C ASN A 490 3.08 -1.37 -14.05
N GLN A 491 2.68 -2.29 -13.19
CA GLN A 491 1.27 -2.54 -12.86
C GLN A 491 0.70 -1.56 -11.82
N MET A 492 1.50 -0.62 -11.27
CA MET A 492 1.01 0.41 -10.33
C MET A 492 0.04 1.40 -10.98
N GLY A 493 -0.07 1.40 -12.31
CA GLY A 493 -0.88 2.36 -13.06
C GLY A 493 -0.08 3.64 -13.39
N PRO A 494 -0.77 4.78 -13.58
CA PRO A 494 -0.15 6.03 -13.99
C PRO A 494 1.03 6.46 -13.12
N GLN A 495 2.15 6.81 -13.76
CA GLN A 495 3.38 7.26 -13.08
C GLN A 495 3.30 8.76 -12.74
N VAL A 496 2.22 9.15 -12.06
CA VAL A 496 1.97 10.54 -11.63
C VAL A 496 1.64 10.59 -10.15
N ILE A 497 1.95 11.69 -9.45
CA ILE A 497 1.81 11.76 -8.00
C ILE A 497 0.38 11.52 -7.50
N ALA A 498 -0.63 11.93 -8.28
CA ALA A 498 -2.03 11.75 -7.92
C ALA A 498 -2.37 10.25 -7.68
N ASN A 499 -1.89 9.35 -8.56
CA ASN A 499 -2.08 7.89 -8.43
C ASN A 499 -1.45 7.29 -7.15
N TRP A 500 -0.44 7.97 -6.59
CA TRP A 500 0.23 7.55 -5.35
C TRP A 500 -0.43 8.13 -4.09
N THR A 501 -1.19 9.21 -4.21
CA THR A 501 -1.70 9.97 -3.05
C THR A 501 -3.23 9.90 -2.89
N GLU A 502 -3.95 9.58 -3.96
CA GLU A 502 -5.36 9.22 -3.96
C GLU A 502 -5.49 7.71 -3.76
N VAL A 503 -5.48 7.31 -2.49
CA VAL A 503 -5.35 5.92 -2.08
C VAL A 503 -6.50 5.51 -1.16
N LYS A 504 -6.85 4.21 -1.23
CA LYS A 504 -7.77 3.56 -0.29
C LYS A 504 -7.00 2.89 0.83
N GLU A 505 -7.48 3.09 2.05
CA GLU A 505 -6.95 2.43 3.24
C GLU A 505 -7.63 1.08 3.42
N ASN A 506 -6.87 -0.01 3.29
CA ASN A 506 -7.36 -1.37 3.47
C ASN A 506 -6.68 -2.08 4.66
N ARG A 507 -5.78 -1.40 5.39
CA ARG A 507 -5.11 -1.99 6.55
C ARG A 507 -6.13 -2.31 7.65
N ASP A 508 -6.07 -3.54 8.14
CA ASP A 508 -6.90 -4.03 9.23
C ASP A 508 -6.16 -3.84 10.56
N PHE A 509 -6.68 -2.96 11.41
CA PHE A 509 -6.16 -2.68 12.75
C PHE A 509 -7.06 -3.27 13.85
N ASP A 510 -7.99 -4.14 13.48
CA ASP A 510 -8.94 -4.80 14.36
C ASP A 510 -8.76 -6.34 14.30
N ALA A 511 -7.54 -6.79 13.95
CA ALA A 511 -7.20 -8.19 13.69
C ALA A 511 -6.73 -8.95 14.94
N ALA A 512 -6.33 -8.25 16.01
CA ALA A 512 -5.91 -8.82 17.28
C ALA A 512 -7.01 -8.70 18.36
N PHE A 513 -6.87 -7.75 19.29
CA PHE A 513 -7.78 -7.53 20.42
C PHE A 513 -7.92 -6.04 20.73
N ASP A 514 -9.11 -5.63 21.14
CA ASP A 514 -9.41 -4.27 21.59
C ASP A 514 -10.35 -4.31 22.81
N TYR A 515 -9.90 -3.70 23.91
CA TYR A 515 -10.67 -3.56 25.15
C TYR A 515 -10.91 -2.07 25.49
N GLY A 516 -11.21 -1.26 24.46
CA GLY A 516 -11.35 0.19 24.55
C GLY A 516 -10.05 0.96 24.26
N PHE A 517 -9.00 0.28 23.81
CA PHE A 517 -7.70 0.83 23.45
C PHE A 517 -7.08 -0.01 22.33
N ASN A 518 -7.03 0.55 21.12
CA ASN A 518 -6.50 -0.13 19.94
C ASN A 518 -4.97 -0.20 19.99
N VAL A 519 -4.47 -1.32 20.49
CA VAL A 519 -3.03 -1.59 20.69
C VAL A 519 -2.28 -1.64 19.36
N GLU A 520 -2.91 -2.16 18.30
CA GLU A 520 -2.31 -2.26 16.97
C GLU A 520 -1.94 -0.89 16.41
N ARG A 521 -2.86 0.08 16.48
CA ARG A 521 -2.61 1.46 16.04
C ARG A 521 -1.54 2.14 16.88
N ALA A 522 -1.58 1.97 18.20
CA ALA A 522 -0.59 2.53 19.12
C ALA A 522 0.82 2.04 18.80
N LEU A 523 0.98 0.74 18.50
CA LEU A 523 2.27 0.14 18.17
C LEU A 523 2.72 0.40 16.73
N HIS A 524 1.80 0.49 15.77
CA HIS A 524 2.12 0.83 14.39
C HIS A 524 2.59 2.29 14.26
N GLY A 525 1.97 3.17 15.04
CA GLY A 525 2.34 4.58 15.14
C GLY A 525 3.77 4.75 15.63
N ARG A 526 4.44 5.80 15.15
CA ARG A 526 5.65 6.31 15.80
C ARG A 526 5.53 7.80 16.06
N GLU A 527 5.85 8.21 17.29
CA GLU A 527 5.70 9.61 17.74
C GLU A 527 4.26 10.14 17.57
N GLY A 528 3.27 9.27 17.84
CA GLY A 528 1.84 9.57 17.68
C GLY A 528 1.30 9.49 16.25
N SER A 529 2.13 9.07 15.29
CA SER A 529 1.88 9.32 13.86
C SER A 529 1.95 8.07 12.99
N MET A 530 0.94 7.92 12.14
CA MET A 530 0.77 6.79 11.21
C MET A 530 1.27 7.17 9.80
N PRO A 531 2.00 6.28 9.10
CA PRO A 531 2.34 6.50 7.70
C PRO A 531 1.09 6.70 6.85
N GLY A 532 1.05 7.84 6.18
CA GLY A 532 -0.04 8.26 5.30
C GLY A 532 0.48 8.96 4.05
N LYS A 533 -0.25 9.96 3.56
CA LYS A 533 0.06 10.63 2.28
C LYS A 533 1.43 11.30 2.27
N ALA A 534 1.81 12.05 3.32
CA ALA A 534 3.12 12.71 3.34
C ALA A 534 4.27 11.69 3.34
N TRP A 535 4.12 10.58 4.06
CA TRP A 535 5.10 9.48 4.06
C TRP A 535 5.36 8.93 2.65
N ILE A 536 4.30 8.73 1.86
CA ILE A 536 4.42 8.32 0.45
C ILE A 536 5.21 9.36 -0.34
N VAL A 537 4.86 10.64 -0.21
CA VAL A 537 5.48 11.72 -0.99
C VAL A 537 6.96 11.90 -0.67
N PHE A 538 7.34 11.91 0.61
CA PHE A 538 8.75 11.99 1.00
C PHE A 538 9.55 10.78 0.52
N SER A 539 8.95 9.60 0.52
CA SER A 539 9.57 8.40 -0.03
C SER A 539 9.73 8.46 -1.56
N LEU A 540 8.74 9.02 -2.27
CA LEU A 540 8.81 9.28 -3.72
C LEU A 540 9.88 10.30 -4.09
N ILE A 541 10.06 11.35 -3.27
CA ILE A 541 11.14 12.33 -3.46
C ILE A 541 12.50 11.65 -3.40
N ALA A 542 12.75 10.86 -2.36
CA ALA A 542 14.00 10.11 -2.21
C ALA A 542 14.23 9.15 -3.38
N ASP A 543 13.17 8.46 -3.79
CA ASP A 543 13.18 7.55 -4.93
C ASP A 543 13.52 8.24 -6.26
N THR A 544 12.90 9.39 -6.49
CA THR A 544 13.07 10.23 -7.68
C THR A 544 14.48 10.82 -7.74
N ALA A 545 14.97 11.36 -6.62
CA ALA A 545 16.32 11.90 -6.52
C ALA A 545 17.37 10.84 -6.84
N TRP A 546 17.20 9.63 -6.30
CA TRP A 546 18.06 8.50 -6.61
C TRP A 546 18.02 8.14 -8.10
N SER A 547 16.81 8.01 -8.66
CA SER A 547 16.56 7.63 -10.05
C SER A 547 17.18 8.64 -11.03
N ALA A 548 16.95 9.94 -10.80
CA ALA A 548 17.53 11.02 -11.59
C ALA A 548 19.07 11.04 -11.50
N ALA A 549 19.64 10.69 -10.35
CA ALA A 549 21.09 10.65 -10.18
C ALA A 549 21.75 9.43 -10.83
N THR A 550 21.10 8.26 -10.80
CA THR A 550 21.65 6.97 -11.26
C THR A 550 21.25 6.58 -12.67
N GLY A 551 20.17 7.14 -13.20
CA GLY A 551 19.51 6.66 -14.41
C GLY A 551 18.58 5.46 -14.17
N ASP A 552 18.34 5.06 -12.91
CA ASP A 552 17.31 4.07 -12.60
C ASP A 552 15.91 4.61 -12.96
N PRO A 553 14.95 3.76 -13.36
CA PRO A 553 13.59 4.22 -13.66
C PRO A 553 12.87 4.75 -12.41
N PRO A 554 12.25 5.94 -12.46
CA PRO A 554 11.56 6.54 -11.31
C PRO A 554 10.16 5.95 -11.10
N MET A 555 9.59 6.09 -9.90
CA MET A 555 8.21 5.70 -9.61
C MET A 555 7.15 6.68 -10.14
N VAL A 556 7.55 7.94 -10.37
CA VAL A 556 6.72 9.03 -10.92
C VAL A 556 7.51 9.77 -12.00
N LEU A 557 6.83 10.44 -12.91
CA LEU A 557 7.43 11.22 -14.01
C LEU A 557 7.19 12.74 -13.88
N ASP A 558 6.18 13.14 -13.11
CA ASP A 558 5.74 14.53 -12.88
C ASP A 558 6.48 15.19 -11.70
N PHE A 559 7.81 15.28 -11.80
CA PHE A 559 8.68 15.69 -10.70
C PHE A 559 8.36 17.07 -10.10
N ASP A 560 7.90 18.02 -10.93
CA ASP A 560 7.55 19.37 -10.49
C ASP A 560 6.31 19.37 -9.58
N GLY A 561 5.31 18.53 -9.90
CA GLY A 561 4.08 18.39 -9.11
C GLY A 561 4.28 17.70 -7.76
N VAL A 562 5.40 16.99 -7.57
CA VAL A 562 5.71 16.32 -6.30
C VAL A 562 5.77 17.31 -5.15
N TRP A 563 6.41 18.46 -5.39
CA TRP A 563 6.57 19.47 -4.36
C TRP A 563 5.33 20.33 -4.19
N ASP A 564 4.55 20.62 -5.23
CA ASP A 564 3.31 21.38 -5.07
C ASP A 564 2.32 20.65 -4.17
N VAL A 565 2.26 19.31 -4.23
CA VAL A 565 1.49 18.50 -3.28
C VAL A 565 2.05 18.55 -1.86
N VAL A 566 3.39 18.58 -1.70
CA VAL A 566 4.01 18.82 -0.39
C VAL A 566 3.66 20.23 0.07
N VAL A 567 3.89 21.27 -0.72
CA VAL A 567 3.68 22.68 -0.36
C VAL A 567 2.23 23.00 -0.04
N ASP A 568 1.27 22.60 -0.86
CA ASP A 568 -0.15 22.90 -0.63
C ASP A 568 -0.67 22.27 0.66
N LYS A 569 -0.17 21.08 1.03
CA LYS A 569 -0.62 20.35 2.24
C LYS A 569 0.28 20.53 3.46
N VAL A 570 1.55 20.88 3.25
CA VAL A 570 2.54 21.13 4.30
C VAL A 570 2.54 22.62 4.67
N LYS A 571 2.43 23.58 3.75
CA LYS A 571 2.40 25.02 4.12
C LYS A 571 1.06 25.50 4.68
N SER A 572 -0.06 24.84 4.40
CA SER A 572 -1.35 25.18 5.05
C SER A 572 -1.41 24.76 6.53
N GLY A 573 -0.46 23.95 7.01
CA GLY A 573 -0.37 23.50 8.41
C GLY A 573 1.03 23.57 9.06
N VAL A 574 2.06 24.07 8.37
CA VAL A 574 3.41 24.24 8.95
C VAL A 574 3.49 25.55 9.69
N ASP A 575 3.61 25.41 11.01
CA ASP A 575 4.17 26.45 11.84
C ASP A 575 5.68 26.54 11.58
N LEU A 576 6.12 27.63 10.97
CA LEU A 576 7.53 27.92 10.70
C LEU A 576 8.38 28.05 11.97
N GLN A 577 7.74 28.18 13.14
CA GLN A 577 8.37 28.22 14.45
C GLN A 577 8.37 26.85 15.16
N ALA A 578 7.66 25.85 14.64
CA ALA A 578 7.59 24.52 15.24
C ALA A 578 8.90 23.72 15.08
N SER A 579 9.20 22.87 16.06
CA SER A 579 10.33 21.96 16.00
C SER A 579 10.13 20.92 14.89
N ALA A 580 11.23 20.33 14.40
CA ALA A 580 11.17 19.28 13.37
C ALA A 580 10.30 18.08 13.80
N SER A 581 10.29 17.73 15.09
CA SER A 581 9.46 16.66 15.64
C SER A 581 7.97 17.01 15.61
N ALA A 582 7.61 18.25 15.97
CA ALA A 582 6.21 18.69 15.91
C ALA A 582 5.69 18.75 14.46
N GLN A 583 6.52 19.21 13.52
CA GLN A 583 6.21 19.22 12.08
C GLN A 583 6.11 17.79 11.51
N ALA A 584 7.00 16.89 11.92
CA ALA A 584 6.95 15.50 11.46
C ALA A 584 5.69 14.79 11.95
N SER A 585 5.35 14.94 13.23
CA SER A 585 4.19 14.31 13.84
C SER A 585 2.89 14.73 13.15
N SER A 586 2.70 16.03 12.87
CA SER A 586 1.51 16.52 12.14
C SER A 586 1.38 15.97 10.71
N LEU A 587 2.47 15.49 10.13
CA LEU A 587 2.52 14.92 8.78
C LEU A 587 2.47 13.38 8.75
N GLY A 588 2.35 12.70 9.89
CA GLY A 588 2.40 11.23 9.88
C GLY A 588 3.83 10.66 9.80
N LEU A 589 4.85 11.46 10.10
CA LEU A 589 6.27 11.14 9.97
C LEU A 589 6.97 11.13 11.33
N THR A 590 8.08 10.42 11.43
CA THR A 590 9.08 10.64 12.47
C THR A 590 9.97 11.83 12.13
N ALA A 591 10.61 12.45 13.13
CA ALA A 591 11.56 13.54 12.91
C ALA A 591 12.66 13.17 11.89
N ALA A 592 13.20 11.95 11.98
CA ALA A 592 14.23 11.47 11.06
C ALA A 592 13.72 11.31 9.62
N GLU A 593 12.51 10.78 9.43
CA GLU A 593 11.88 10.67 8.10
C GLU A 593 11.67 12.05 7.46
N TYR A 594 11.21 13.03 8.24
CA TYR A 594 11.03 14.42 7.77
C TYR A 594 12.37 15.06 7.35
N LEU A 595 13.39 14.97 8.19
CA LEU A 595 14.70 15.57 7.93
C LEU A 595 15.43 14.91 6.74
N ALA A 596 15.42 13.57 6.67
CA ALA A 596 15.96 12.82 5.53
C ALA A 596 15.22 13.18 4.23
N GLY A 597 13.91 13.34 4.33
CA GLY A 597 13.04 13.76 3.26
C GLY A 597 13.32 15.17 2.72
N ASP A 598 13.49 16.17 3.60
CA ASP A 598 13.87 17.55 3.22
C ASP A 598 15.24 17.57 2.53
N LEU A 599 16.20 16.78 3.01
CA LEU A 599 17.51 16.66 2.38
C LEU A 599 17.40 16.05 0.97
N ALA A 600 16.63 14.97 0.81
CA ALA A 600 16.40 14.35 -0.49
C ALA A 600 15.70 15.31 -1.47
N TYR A 601 14.76 16.12 -0.98
CA TYR A 601 14.06 17.13 -1.78
C TYR A 601 15.03 18.19 -2.33
N ARG A 602 15.86 18.79 -1.46
CA ARG A 602 16.83 19.80 -1.88
C ARG A 602 17.85 19.23 -2.88
N THR A 603 18.20 17.97 -2.69
CA THR A 603 19.05 17.22 -3.63
C THR A 603 18.36 17.04 -4.99
N LEU A 604 17.09 16.68 -5.01
CA LEU A 604 16.29 16.57 -6.25
C LEU A 604 16.25 17.91 -6.99
N ARG A 605 16.07 19.02 -6.28
CA ARG A 605 16.07 20.37 -6.88
C ARG A 605 17.36 20.71 -7.62
N ILE A 606 18.52 20.26 -7.11
CA ILE A 606 19.79 20.38 -7.85
C ILE A 606 19.72 19.58 -9.15
N LEU A 607 19.27 18.33 -9.10
CA LEU A 607 19.20 17.46 -10.28
C LEU A 607 18.23 17.99 -11.35
N VAL A 608 17.07 18.51 -10.95
CA VAL A 608 16.08 19.11 -11.86
C VAL A 608 16.64 20.39 -12.50
N SER A 609 17.29 21.27 -11.73
CA SER A 609 17.94 22.47 -12.25
C SER A 609 18.99 22.15 -13.32
N ILE A 610 19.76 21.07 -13.13
CA ILE A 610 20.73 20.58 -14.10
C ILE A 610 20.05 20.01 -15.34
N HIS A 611 18.96 19.26 -15.17
CA HIS A 611 18.20 18.68 -16.28
C HIS A 611 17.59 19.78 -17.17
N ASN A 612 17.05 20.83 -16.56
CA ASN A 612 16.40 21.94 -17.25
C ASN A 612 17.39 23.02 -17.76
N ILE A 613 18.71 22.81 -17.62
CA ILE A 613 19.76 23.75 -18.02
C ILE A 613 19.53 25.16 -17.40
N ASN A 614 18.99 25.20 -16.18
CA ASN A 614 18.75 26.44 -15.45
C ASN A 614 19.76 26.55 -14.30
N GLU A 615 20.89 27.21 -14.55
CA GLU A 615 21.96 27.37 -13.56
C GLU A 615 21.75 28.57 -12.61
N GLU A 616 20.75 29.44 -12.84
CA GLU A 616 20.65 30.77 -12.22
C GLU A 616 20.55 30.75 -10.69
N ASN A 617 20.16 29.61 -10.07
CA ASN A 617 20.07 29.46 -8.61
C ASN A 617 20.86 28.26 -8.05
N MET A 618 21.77 27.67 -8.83
CA MET A 618 22.39 26.39 -8.44
C MET A 618 23.27 26.50 -7.18
N GLN A 619 23.95 27.63 -6.98
CA GLN A 619 24.74 27.87 -5.77
C GLN A 619 23.86 27.94 -4.51
N GLU A 620 22.71 28.60 -4.60
CA GLU A 620 21.75 28.67 -3.50
C GLU A 620 21.18 27.30 -3.16
N LEU A 621 20.87 26.48 -4.17
CA LEU A 621 20.41 25.11 -3.98
C LEU A 621 21.47 24.23 -3.31
N ILE A 622 22.74 24.36 -3.70
CA ILE A 622 23.86 23.64 -3.06
C ILE A 622 24.01 24.08 -1.61
N ALA A 623 23.97 25.38 -1.32
CA ALA A 623 24.06 25.91 0.04
C ALA A 623 22.89 25.44 0.91
N ALA A 624 21.67 25.50 0.38
CA ALA A 624 20.46 25.03 1.05
C ALA A 624 20.52 23.52 1.36
N THR A 625 21.07 22.72 0.44
CA THR A 625 21.30 21.28 0.67
C THR A 625 22.33 21.05 1.77
N GLY A 626 23.40 21.86 1.81
CA GLY A 626 24.38 21.86 2.89
C GLY A 626 23.76 22.14 4.27
N LEU A 627 22.88 23.14 4.35
CA LEU A 627 22.14 23.48 5.58
C LEU A 627 21.18 22.35 6.01
N ALA A 628 20.46 21.71 5.09
CA ALA A 628 19.62 20.57 5.44
C ALA A 628 20.41 19.38 5.98
N MET A 629 21.60 19.15 5.43
CA MET A 629 22.52 18.12 5.94
C MET A 629 23.03 18.45 7.36
N GLU A 630 23.16 19.72 7.72
CA GLU A 630 23.45 20.16 9.11
C GLU A 630 22.31 19.87 10.07
N ARG A 631 21.07 20.08 9.61
CA ARG A 631 19.87 19.85 10.43
C ARG A 631 19.65 18.39 10.81
N LEU A 632 20.30 17.44 10.12
CA LEU A 632 20.33 16.03 10.56
C LEU A 632 20.94 15.86 11.96
N ASN A 633 21.82 16.79 12.37
CA ASN A 633 22.47 16.83 13.68
C ASN A 633 23.07 15.47 14.12
N ILE A 634 23.90 14.90 13.24
CA ILE A 634 24.52 13.57 13.46
C ILE A 634 25.38 13.55 14.72
N ASP A 635 26.02 14.65 15.10
CA ASP A 635 26.81 14.72 16.33
C ASP A 635 25.94 14.52 17.58
N SER A 636 24.74 15.12 17.61
CA SER A 636 23.77 14.86 18.68
C SER A 636 23.20 13.45 18.64
N LEU A 637 23.03 12.87 17.44
CA LEU A 637 22.54 11.51 17.27
C LEU A 637 23.50 10.48 17.89
N ILE A 638 24.80 10.62 17.63
CA ILE A 638 25.83 9.67 18.08
C ILE A 638 26.30 9.92 19.52
N ALA A 639 26.02 11.10 20.08
CA ALA A 639 26.33 11.40 21.47
C ALA A 639 25.40 10.65 22.45
N ALA A 640 24.22 10.26 21.98
CA ALA A 640 23.26 9.54 22.80
C ALA A 640 23.64 8.06 23.00
N ILE A 641 23.30 7.52 24.16
CA ILE A 641 23.49 6.11 24.46
C ILE A 641 22.17 5.40 24.18
N ASP A 642 22.18 4.47 23.22
CA ASP A 642 21.04 3.61 22.92
C ASP A 642 21.21 2.28 23.67
N PRO A 643 20.35 1.96 24.64
CA PRO A 643 20.35 0.66 25.29
C PRO A 643 20.11 -0.50 24.34
N LEU A 644 19.31 -0.28 23.29
CA LEU A 644 18.87 -1.33 22.37
C LEU A 644 18.94 -0.89 20.89
N THR A 645 17.99 -0.06 20.44
CA THR A 645 17.71 0.23 19.01
C THR A 645 16.96 1.56 18.84
N GLU A 646 16.90 2.39 19.87
CA GLU A 646 16.08 3.60 19.97
C GLU A 646 16.26 4.54 18.76
N ARG A 647 17.51 4.70 18.29
CA ARG A 647 17.85 5.55 17.12
C ARG A 647 18.27 4.76 15.88
N LEU A 648 17.99 3.46 15.83
CA LEU A 648 18.35 2.62 14.67
C LEU A 648 17.70 3.13 13.38
N LEU A 649 16.42 3.54 13.48
CA LEU A 649 15.65 4.10 12.36
C LEU A 649 16.33 5.32 11.74
N ASP A 650 16.76 6.26 12.59
CA ASP A 650 17.42 7.49 12.20
C ASP A 650 18.71 7.21 11.41
N HIS A 651 19.48 6.21 11.84
CA HIS A 651 20.71 5.81 11.14
C HIS A 651 20.42 5.34 9.72
N TYR A 652 19.40 4.52 9.51
CA TYR A 652 19.02 4.08 8.16
C TYR A 652 18.46 5.23 7.32
N ALA A 653 17.60 6.08 7.90
CA ALA A 653 17.00 7.21 7.18
C ALA A 653 18.07 8.20 6.70
N TYR A 654 19.00 8.58 7.59
CA TYR A 654 20.09 9.49 7.25
C TYR A 654 21.12 8.85 6.32
N ALA A 655 21.44 7.57 6.51
CA ALA A 655 22.31 6.84 5.59
C ALA A 655 21.75 6.82 4.16
N ASP A 656 20.44 6.61 3.99
CA ASP A 656 19.78 6.65 2.69
C ASP A 656 19.88 8.03 2.04
N ALA A 657 19.51 9.09 2.78
CA ALA A 657 19.54 10.47 2.28
C ALA A 657 20.96 10.94 1.93
N LEU A 658 21.96 10.63 2.76
CA LEU A 658 23.36 10.96 2.49
C LEU A 658 23.89 10.25 1.24
N ARG A 659 23.49 8.99 1.00
CA ARG A 659 23.85 8.25 -0.22
C ARG A 659 23.22 8.88 -1.46
N ILE A 660 21.98 9.36 -1.38
CA ILE A 660 21.34 10.12 -2.46
C ILE A 660 22.15 11.38 -2.77
N VAL A 661 22.58 12.16 -1.77
CA VAL A 661 23.45 13.34 -1.96
C VAL A 661 24.76 12.96 -2.66
N ILE A 662 25.41 11.87 -2.25
CA ILE A 662 26.70 11.43 -2.81
C ILE A 662 26.58 11.14 -4.30
N VAL A 663 25.59 10.35 -4.71
CA VAL A 663 25.39 9.97 -6.11
C VAL A 663 24.91 11.17 -6.93
N ALA A 664 24.00 11.99 -6.38
CA ALA A 664 23.52 13.19 -7.04
C ALA A 664 24.67 14.16 -7.36
N CYS A 665 25.57 14.40 -6.40
CA CYS A 665 26.77 15.22 -6.64
C CYS A 665 27.68 14.61 -7.71
N THR A 666 27.90 13.28 -7.70
CA THR A 666 28.69 12.60 -8.74
C THR A 666 28.09 12.80 -10.13
N SER A 667 26.77 12.69 -10.25
CA SER A 667 26.05 12.87 -11.51
C SER A 667 26.09 14.33 -11.97
N ALA A 668 25.83 15.26 -11.04
CA ALA A 668 25.81 16.70 -11.27
C ALA A 668 27.16 17.25 -11.75
N MET A 669 28.27 16.83 -11.14
CA MET A 669 29.62 17.30 -11.51
C MET A 669 30.00 16.98 -12.96
N LYS A 670 29.36 16.00 -13.60
CA LYS A 670 29.60 15.67 -15.02
C LYS A 670 28.93 16.65 -15.98
N ARG A 671 28.04 17.51 -15.49
CA ARG A 671 27.11 18.32 -16.29
C ARG A 671 27.16 19.82 -15.97
N THR A 672 27.95 20.24 -14.99
CA THR A 672 28.00 21.65 -14.52
C THR A 672 29.42 22.12 -14.25
N GLN A 673 29.62 23.45 -14.23
CA GLN A 673 30.91 24.06 -13.90
C GLN A 673 31.17 24.18 -12.39
N LEU A 674 30.16 23.97 -11.54
CA LEU A 674 30.23 24.09 -10.07
C LEU A 674 30.83 22.84 -9.37
N SER A 675 31.82 22.22 -10.02
CA SER A 675 32.40 20.94 -9.56
C SER A 675 33.00 21.02 -8.16
N THR A 676 33.61 22.14 -7.77
CA THR A 676 34.24 22.33 -6.46
C THR A 676 33.22 22.31 -5.31
N GLN A 677 32.13 23.07 -5.41
CA GLN A 677 31.10 23.16 -4.37
C GLN A 677 30.37 21.81 -4.22
N LEU A 678 30.03 21.17 -5.35
CA LEU A 678 29.43 19.84 -5.36
C LEU A 678 30.37 18.79 -4.75
N LYS A 679 31.69 18.91 -5.00
CA LYS A 679 32.68 18.03 -4.39
C LYS A 679 32.77 18.20 -2.88
N GLN A 680 32.75 19.44 -2.38
CA GLN A 680 32.72 19.72 -0.94
C GLN A 680 31.47 19.15 -0.27
N LEU A 681 30.30 19.31 -0.90
CA LEU A 681 29.04 18.76 -0.42
C LEU A 681 29.09 17.22 -0.39
N GLN A 682 29.58 16.59 -1.46
CA GLN A 682 29.78 15.14 -1.53
C GLN A 682 30.71 14.63 -0.44
N ASP A 683 31.87 15.24 -0.25
CA ASP A 683 32.88 14.79 0.71
C ASP A 683 32.37 14.92 2.14
N ARG A 684 31.57 15.96 2.43
CA ARG A 684 30.87 16.09 3.71
C ARG A 684 29.85 14.97 3.91
N ALA A 685 29.02 14.68 2.91
CA ALA A 685 28.05 13.58 2.98
C ALA A 685 28.73 12.22 3.22
N LYS A 686 29.86 11.95 2.54
CA LYS A 686 30.69 10.75 2.75
C LYS A 686 31.20 10.64 4.18
N ARG A 687 31.74 11.73 4.74
CA ARG A 687 32.22 11.76 6.13
C ARG A 687 31.11 11.44 7.12
N LEU A 688 29.95 12.09 6.98
CA LEU A 688 28.80 11.88 7.85
C LEU A 688 28.27 10.45 7.76
N PHE A 689 28.19 9.88 6.55
CA PHE A 689 27.79 8.49 6.34
C PHE A 689 28.75 7.51 7.07
N LEU A 690 30.06 7.70 6.92
CA LEU A 690 31.06 6.86 7.60
C LEU A 690 30.99 7.00 9.13
N THR A 691 30.67 8.19 9.64
CA THR A 691 30.43 8.40 11.08
C THR A 691 29.24 7.56 11.57
N LEU A 692 28.13 7.52 10.82
CA LEU A 692 26.98 6.68 11.18
C LEU A 692 27.34 5.19 11.20
N GLN A 693 28.11 4.71 10.23
CA GLN A 693 28.52 3.29 10.18
C GLN A 693 29.45 2.91 11.34
N ARG A 694 30.38 3.80 11.69
CA ARG A 694 31.26 3.59 12.85
C ARG A 694 30.44 3.53 14.13
N HIS A 695 29.52 4.48 14.33
CA HIS A 695 28.66 4.50 15.51
C HIS A 695 27.77 3.24 15.60
N ALA A 696 27.19 2.79 14.48
CA ALA A 696 26.41 1.55 14.45
C ALA A 696 27.24 0.32 14.89
N THR A 697 28.50 0.23 14.46
CA THR A 697 29.42 -0.83 14.89
C THR A 697 29.70 -0.78 16.40
N GLU A 698 29.87 0.43 16.95
CA GLU A 698 30.06 0.63 18.39
C GLU A 698 28.81 0.24 19.19
N GLN A 699 27.61 0.61 18.73
CA GLN A 699 26.35 0.24 19.37
C GLN A 699 26.13 -1.27 19.35
N GLN A 700 26.35 -1.93 18.20
CA GLN A 700 26.29 -3.38 18.08
C GLN A 700 27.17 -4.08 19.13
N ALA A 701 28.39 -3.60 19.37
CA ALA A 701 29.31 -4.17 20.35
C ALA A 701 28.87 -3.94 21.81
N ARG A 702 28.13 -2.85 22.09
CA ARG A 702 27.68 -2.47 23.43
C ARG A 702 26.47 -3.25 23.92
N ILE A 703 25.65 -3.78 23.02
CA ILE A 703 24.44 -4.53 23.33
C ILE A 703 24.80 -5.88 23.96
N LYS A 704 24.23 -6.16 25.13
CA LYS A 704 24.46 -7.41 25.87
C LYS A 704 23.18 -7.81 26.59
N ALA A 705 22.88 -9.11 26.64
CA ALA A 705 21.69 -9.63 27.32
C ALA A 705 21.54 -9.15 28.78
N PRO A 706 22.61 -9.06 29.60
CA PRO A 706 22.50 -8.52 30.96
C PRO A 706 22.06 -7.06 31.02
N LYS A 707 22.38 -6.24 30.00
CA LYS A 707 21.90 -4.84 29.94
C LYS A 707 20.42 -4.77 29.59
N VAL A 708 19.95 -5.65 28.71
CA VAL A 708 18.50 -5.78 28.41
C VAL A 708 17.75 -6.16 29.68
N ARG A 709 18.28 -7.14 30.43
CA ARG A 709 17.70 -7.54 31.73
C ARG A 709 17.69 -6.37 32.73
N GLN A 710 18.78 -5.61 32.81
CA GLN A 710 18.85 -4.42 33.67
C GLN A 710 17.81 -3.36 33.25
N GLN A 711 17.61 -3.15 31.94
CA GLN A 711 16.62 -2.22 31.42
C GLN A 711 15.19 -2.62 31.77
N MET A 712 14.87 -3.91 31.70
CA MET A 712 13.57 -4.46 32.10
C MET A 712 13.34 -4.43 33.62
N ALA A 713 14.41 -4.41 34.42
CA ALA A 713 14.34 -4.42 35.87
C ALA A 713 14.26 -3.01 36.50
N ARG A 714 14.03 -1.95 35.71
CA ARG A 714 13.95 -0.57 36.22
C ARG A 714 12.65 -0.29 36.98
N ASP A 715 11.55 -0.90 36.55
CA ASP A 715 10.26 -0.87 37.26
C ASP A 715 10.15 -2.08 38.21
N ASP A 716 10.45 -1.86 39.49
CA ASP A 716 10.47 -2.93 40.51
C ASP A 716 9.12 -3.66 40.64
N GLY A 717 8.00 -2.95 40.46
CA GLY A 717 6.67 -3.52 40.69
C GLY A 717 6.25 -4.51 39.60
N ILE A 718 6.33 -4.10 38.33
CA ILE A 718 6.01 -4.97 37.20
C ILE A 718 7.07 -6.07 37.08
N TRP A 719 8.34 -5.73 37.28
CA TRP A 719 9.44 -6.70 37.20
C TRP A 719 9.26 -7.87 38.17
N GLN A 720 8.87 -7.61 39.42
CA GLN A 720 8.58 -8.67 40.40
C GLN A 720 7.43 -9.59 39.93
N ALA A 721 6.39 -9.04 39.31
CA ALA A 721 5.29 -9.83 38.78
C ALA A 721 5.74 -10.74 37.61
N LEU A 722 6.65 -10.26 36.75
CA LEU A 722 7.20 -11.05 35.64
C LEU A 722 8.15 -12.16 36.11
N GLN A 723 8.88 -11.94 37.21
CA GLN A 723 9.79 -12.96 37.77
C GLN A 723 9.07 -14.25 38.18
N ALA A 724 7.75 -14.20 38.42
CA ALA A 724 6.94 -15.37 38.71
C ALA A 724 6.95 -16.42 37.59
N PHE A 725 7.16 -16.01 36.33
CA PHE A 725 7.25 -16.91 35.17
C PHE A 725 8.61 -17.62 35.05
N GLY A 726 9.61 -17.25 35.86
CA GLY A 726 10.89 -17.97 35.95
C GLY A 726 12.08 -17.19 35.38
N GLY A 727 13.21 -17.25 36.11
CA GLY A 727 14.42 -16.48 35.79
C GLY A 727 15.13 -16.90 34.50
N SER A 728 15.14 -18.21 34.19
CA SER A 728 15.80 -18.77 33.00
C SER A 728 15.08 -18.39 31.71
N GLU A 729 13.74 -18.33 31.73
CA GLU A 729 12.95 -17.90 30.58
C GLU A 729 13.20 -16.43 30.26
N LEU A 730 13.26 -15.58 31.29
CA LEU A 730 13.63 -14.17 31.16
C LEU A 730 15.04 -13.98 30.60
N ASP A 731 16.01 -14.80 31.04
CA ASP A 731 17.38 -14.75 30.51
C ASP A 731 17.45 -15.17 29.03
N GLY A 732 16.68 -16.18 28.65
CA GLY A 732 16.52 -16.60 27.26
C GLY A 732 15.94 -15.49 26.38
N PHE A 733 14.85 -14.86 26.84
CA PHE A 733 14.22 -13.73 26.17
C PHE A 733 15.19 -12.55 25.99
N CYS A 734 15.88 -12.13 27.05
CA CYS A 734 16.87 -11.04 26.99
C CYS A 734 18.01 -11.34 26.01
N SER A 735 18.39 -12.61 25.87
CA SER A 735 19.42 -13.05 24.93
C SER A 735 18.97 -12.94 23.48
N GLU A 736 17.74 -13.36 23.16
CA GLU A 736 17.18 -13.23 21.81
C GLU A 736 16.92 -11.78 21.42
N VAL A 737 16.43 -10.95 22.35
CA VAL A 737 16.27 -9.50 22.15
C VAL A 737 17.61 -8.84 21.83
N ALA A 738 18.64 -9.11 22.63
CA ALA A 738 19.98 -8.57 22.41
C ALA A 738 20.57 -9.02 21.06
N LYS A 739 20.30 -10.25 20.64
CA LYS A 739 20.74 -10.79 19.34
C LYS A 739 20.05 -10.08 18.18
N SER A 740 18.74 -9.91 18.24
CA SER A 740 17.95 -9.21 17.20
C SER A 740 18.39 -7.75 17.05
N ALA A 741 18.56 -7.03 18.17
CA ALA A 741 19.05 -5.66 18.16
C ALA A 741 20.42 -5.51 17.50
N LYS A 742 21.37 -6.41 17.83
CA LYS A 742 22.70 -6.43 17.18
C LYS A 742 22.61 -6.60 15.68
N GLU A 743 21.76 -7.50 15.22
CA GLU A 743 21.58 -7.76 13.80
C GLU A 743 21.02 -6.53 13.07
N GLY A 744 20.12 -5.78 13.71
CA GLY A 744 19.61 -4.50 13.20
C GLY A 744 20.73 -3.48 12.96
N TRP A 745 21.59 -3.25 13.96
CA TRP A 745 22.76 -2.36 13.86
C TRP A 745 23.80 -2.83 12.85
N GLU A 746 24.00 -4.15 12.74
CA GLU A 746 24.91 -4.73 11.75
C GLU A 746 24.51 -4.37 10.31
N GLY A 747 23.21 -4.27 10.03
CA GLY A 747 22.72 -3.89 8.71
C GLY A 747 23.17 -2.50 8.28
N VAL A 748 23.23 -1.52 9.20
CA VAL A 748 23.75 -0.16 8.90
C VAL A 748 25.22 -0.22 8.49
N ALA A 749 26.01 -1.03 9.19
CA ALA A 749 27.42 -1.24 8.88
C ALA A 749 27.63 -1.96 7.53
N ARG A 750 26.65 -2.75 7.07
CA ARG A 750 26.68 -3.47 5.78
C ARG A 750 26.30 -2.60 4.58
N ILE A 751 25.72 -1.42 4.77
CA ILE A 751 25.37 -0.51 3.66
C ILE A 751 26.64 -0.10 2.93
N LYS A 752 26.68 -0.27 1.61
CA LYS A 752 27.86 0.10 0.83
C LYS A 752 27.86 1.60 0.53
N LEU A 753 29.04 2.22 0.66
CA LEU A 753 29.29 3.53 0.09
C LEU A 753 29.18 3.44 -1.44
N VAL A 754 28.58 4.48 -2.04
CA VAL A 754 28.21 4.56 -3.46
C VAL A 754 29.11 5.50 -4.25
#